data_AF-A0A8H4EN66-F1
#
_entry.id   AF-A0A8H4EN66-F1
#
_cell.length_a   1.000
_cell.length_b   1.000
_cell.length_c   1.000
_cell.angle_alpha   90.00
_cell.angle_beta   90.00
_cell.angle_gamma   90.00
#
_symmetry.space_group_name_H-M   'P 1'
#
loop_
_entity.id
_entity.type
_entity.pdbx_description
1 polymer ?
#
loop_
_entity_poly.entity_id
_entity_poly.type
_entity_poly.pdbx_seq_one_letter_code
_entity_poly.pdbx_strand_id
1 'polypeptide(L)'
;MSHLPTVRNSIGIGLSRSIGIGLPRRLHYILFLLRGLSIVPAGYNFVSFIYAANQVPADNVLELSTKLDYWLGAMWCLLAGLWSYWLADGLMRRWLFYYEVTSAIIRLISLQAINWVITAFVISHYGHDEPVWTWVICSIVLAISNVIQWLFTSTTKHYKPGDHEASKMTLRDILRCIIIPLAIASFITMMCLLHQQSKFRHRAIASPVNYKLNTNLSLSEINTDAEIKVIMVVLSSWTEKGYFKRQQFRDTSIKLIPQNFNKVSIAYRFILGVQPSAKMQQIMGKKLLAESEKYGDMVIVPSSDLYNDLSHKVYKGFEWADKHNFDYLIKTDDDMFVRMDTVIQELGELGSGKKYYWKGLGYWNIPPIQNSANKNSEFEYPLPMFPPFTAGALYILSRDIISLVVTDSPRLFTKNEDQNLGIWLFPYNIKPIHDRRIQQADVCEDDMIAKHFSDSYEPDRSMTDIYENVINNRRLCEGFRQRFCALCYPCAGRDNHWKDWNFDCDDVKGITLLHHTNFLVVNPKDSSLVFDKPIDATMGSKEDEWIIPGVLSQHSSIYSQTDQWHLLHWMIWTTDPSTFQERHYKTIELVWVHTPRAIIFVVTNTLPRQFFDDYQKQGYQIHIINFDQELILKRQWFLGINSKNWILDWKKWEEAQYFPYYLADYMRSVLLYKYGGMYMDMDALWIRAPPDTQMEFIGSDFSSMPADLEWTLDTNGTYLPNGVMRFRKGWAMFREYMENALSETFPTSCFNCLGPRAITKYVKKYLNILEENGLKILPSQILYPRDYIQIVNFLKHDPTASQELQKIEKESWSIHLYGKSTNSKLIEEGSVVDLLIKKFSLDIPHSPAPLVKDGNPDKNRKQSYALRLEGPKTYRFISTATADRLMQYSGSLNGQFQGLNVIFIRGVPSKINKATINVSAQDGKISFNLQGGNLSEISMTINQPTMMDVNNLLNSLVYRPSDHAQKSGGKDTINLEVTCDDQFTTLNIEVIISGSDELGK
;
A
#
# COMPACT_ATOMS: atom_id res chain seq x y z
N MET A 1 19.19 66.73 20.13
CA MET A 1 19.71 66.40 21.48
C MET A 1 19.81 64.89 21.60
N SER A 2 20.99 64.38 21.31
CA SER A 2 21.41 62.99 21.39
C SER A 2 22.13 62.77 22.71
N HIS A 3 21.79 61.73 23.49
CA HIS A 3 22.75 60.96 24.27
C HIS A 3 22.10 59.65 24.76
N LEU A 4 22.53 58.53 24.17
CA LEU A 4 22.42 57.17 24.72
C LEU A 4 23.82 56.76 25.22
N PRO A 5 23.95 56.00 26.32
CA PRO A 5 25.23 55.71 26.93
C PRO A 5 25.99 54.59 26.20
N THR A 6 27.30 54.76 26.19
CA THR A 6 28.33 53.98 25.52
C THR A 6 28.55 52.60 26.17
N VAL A 7 28.31 51.54 25.39
CA VAL A 7 28.81 50.18 25.67
C VAL A 7 30.28 50.14 25.27
N ARG A 8 31.18 50.16 26.26
CA ARG A 8 32.64 50.11 26.05
C ARG A 8 33.14 48.68 26.23
N ASN A 9 33.55 48.07 25.11
CA ASN A 9 34.60 47.06 24.90
C ASN A 9 35.02 46.14 26.06
N SER A 10 34.85 44.83 25.86
CA SER A 10 35.82 43.82 26.32
C SER A 10 35.88 42.58 25.41
N ILE A 11 36.05 42.78 24.09
CA ILE A 11 36.77 41.81 23.26
C ILE A 11 38.24 42.23 23.30
N GLY A 12 38.87 41.98 24.45
CA GLY A 12 40.31 42.12 24.62
C GLY A 12 40.93 40.73 24.53
N ILE A 13 41.81 40.53 23.55
CA ILE A 13 42.82 39.47 23.56
C ILE A 13 43.73 39.75 24.74
N GLY A 14 43.28 39.37 25.94
CA GLY A 14 43.99 39.51 27.19
C GLY A 14 44.95 38.35 27.38
N LEU A 15 46.13 38.45 26.78
CA LEU A 15 47.34 37.92 27.43
C LEU A 15 47.34 38.46 28.87
N SER A 16 47.50 37.58 29.86
CA SER A 16 47.49 37.89 31.30
C SER A 16 46.09 38.11 31.94
N ARG A 17 45.39 37.00 32.23
CA ARG A 17 44.73 36.84 33.54
C ARG A 17 45.43 35.69 34.26
N SER A 18 46.24 36.08 35.23
CA SER A 18 47.02 35.27 36.14
C SER A 18 46.25 34.07 36.67
N ILE A 19 46.79 32.87 36.41
CA ILE A 19 46.50 31.67 37.21
C ILE A 19 46.99 32.01 38.63
N GLY A 20 46.05 32.29 39.52
CA GLY A 20 46.29 32.52 40.95
C GLY A 20 46.60 31.22 41.70
N ILE A 21 47.60 30.49 41.22
CA ILE A 21 48.16 29.32 41.89
C ILE A 21 49.66 29.56 41.88
N GLY A 22 50.31 29.62 43.04
CA GLY A 22 51.71 30.03 43.23
C GLY A 22 52.75 29.12 42.57
N LEU A 23 52.69 28.98 41.23
CA LEU A 23 53.62 28.21 40.43
C LEU A 23 54.84 29.06 40.03
N PRO A 24 56.05 28.48 40.00
CA PRO A 24 57.24 29.10 39.42
C PRO A 24 57.01 29.58 37.98
N ARG A 25 57.58 30.75 37.60
CA ARG A 25 57.45 31.34 36.25
C ARG A 25 57.87 30.38 35.11
N ARG A 26 58.83 29.49 35.37
CA ARG A 26 59.31 28.50 34.37
C ARG A 26 58.23 27.47 34.00
N LEU A 27 57.40 27.04 34.95
CA LEU A 27 56.33 26.05 34.71
C LEU A 27 55.13 26.64 33.98
N HIS A 28 54.88 27.94 34.13
CA HIS A 28 53.83 28.64 33.37
C HIS A 28 54.09 28.60 31.86
N TYR A 29 55.35 28.80 31.47
CA TYR A 29 55.74 28.75 30.06
C TYR A 29 55.58 27.34 29.47
N ILE A 30 55.94 26.31 30.23
CA ILE A 30 55.78 24.91 29.82
C ILE A 30 54.31 24.55 29.62
N LEU A 31 53.44 24.88 30.57
CA LEU A 31 52.00 24.61 30.47
C LEU A 31 51.34 25.39 29.32
N PHE A 32 51.78 26.63 29.08
CA PHE A 32 51.33 27.43 27.95
C PHE A 32 51.67 26.76 26.61
N LEU A 33 52.91 26.31 26.44
CA LEU A 33 53.36 25.61 25.23
C LEU A 33 52.62 24.28 25.03
N LEU A 34 52.50 23.46 26.08
CA LEU A 34 51.82 22.17 26.01
C LEU A 34 50.33 22.30 25.70
N ARG A 35 49.67 23.36 26.19
CA ARG A 35 48.29 23.69 25.81
C ARG A 35 48.20 24.13 24.35
N GLY A 36 49.18 24.89 23.86
CA GLY A 36 49.23 25.34 22.46
C GLY A 36 49.29 24.19 21.43
N LEU A 37 49.81 23.03 21.82
CA LEU A 37 49.87 21.83 20.96
C LEU A 37 48.48 21.33 20.50
N SER A 38 47.40 21.70 21.19
CA SER A 38 46.04 21.29 20.83
C SER A 38 45.54 21.90 19.52
N ILE A 39 46.14 23.01 19.07
CA ILE A 39 45.75 23.74 17.86
C ILE A 39 46.46 23.19 16.62
N VAL A 40 47.60 22.50 16.79
CA VAL A 40 48.50 22.13 15.68
C VAL A 40 47.82 21.33 14.55
N PRO A 41 47.01 20.28 14.80
CA PRO A 41 46.37 19.53 13.72
C PRO A 41 45.41 20.38 12.90
N ALA A 42 44.63 21.24 13.56
CA ALA A 42 43.69 22.15 12.92
C ALA A 42 44.40 23.28 12.16
N GLY A 43 45.48 23.84 12.73
CA GLY A 43 46.28 24.87 12.08
C GLY A 43 46.98 24.39 10.82
N TYR A 44 47.56 23.17 10.85
CA TYR A 44 48.19 22.57 9.67
C TYR A 44 47.20 22.37 8.52
N ASN A 45 46.04 21.78 8.81
CA ASN A 45 45.02 21.51 7.79
C ASN A 45 44.33 22.79 7.31
N PHE A 46 44.17 23.82 8.16
CA PHE A 46 43.71 25.14 7.73
C PHE A 46 44.62 25.71 6.63
N VAL A 47 45.94 25.74 6.85
CA VAL A 47 46.89 26.24 5.84
C VAL A 47 46.87 25.36 4.58
N SER A 48 46.82 24.04 4.76
CA SER A 48 46.74 23.09 3.64
C SER A 48 45.50 23.31 2.78
N PHE A 49 44.33 23.53 3.37
CA PHE A 49 43.10 23.76 2.63
C PHE A 49 43.04 25.13 1.97
N ILE A 50 43.61 26.17 2.59
CA ILE A 50 43.74 27.48 1.94
C ILE A 50 44.66 27.39 0.71
N TYR A 51 45.76 26.63 0.83
CA TYR A 51 46.65 26.36 -0.30
C TYR A 51 45.92 25.59 -1.40
N ALA A 52 45.23 24.50 -1.06
CA ALA A 52 44.44 23.71 -2.01
C ALA A 52 43.35 24.56 -2.69
N ALA A 53 42.59 25.36 -1.94
CA ALA A 53 41.53 26.22 -2.47
C ALA A 53 42.02 27.26 -3.49
N ASN A 54 43.29 27.65 -3.42
CA ASN A 54 43.91 28.58 -4.37
C ASN A 54 44.47 27.89 -5.62
N GLN A 55 44.71 26.57 -5.56
CA GLN A 55 45.15 25.77 -6.70
C GLN A 55 43.98 25.22 -7.53
N VAL A 56 42.81 25.00 -6.92
CA VAL A 56 41.62 24.53 -7.61
C VAL A 56 40.97 25.64 -8.47
N PRO A 57 40.83 25.47 -9.79
CA PRO A 57 40.16 26.44 -10.66
C PRO A 57 38.67 26.59 -10.30
N ALA A 58 38.15 27.82 -10.31
CA ALA A 58 36.79 28.14 -9.85
C ALA A 58 35.64 27.45 -10.64
N ASP A 59 35.94 26.90 -11.82
CA ASP A 59 34.95 26.34 -12.75
C ASP A 59 35.25 24.89 -13.18
N ASN A 60 36.18 24.19 -12.52
CA ASN A 60 36.51 22.81 -12.89
C ASN A 60 35.56 21.81 -12.20
N VAL A 61 34.73 21.11 -12.98
CA VAL A 61 33.74 20.11 -12.51
C VAL A 61 34.38 18.72 -12.29
N LEU A 62 35.69 18.61 -12.52
CA LEU A 62 36.43 17.34 -12.62
C LEU A 62 37.19 16.93 -11.34
N GLU A 63 37.24 17.77 -10.32
CA GLU A 63 37.87 17.39 -9.04
C GLU A 63 36.84 16.89 -8.03
N LEU A 64 37.24 15.92 -7.19
CA LEU A 64 36.39 15.30 -6.17
C LEU A 64 35.87 16.33 -5.13
N SER A 65 36.68 17.36 -4.88
CA SER A 65 36.35 18.51 -4.04
C SER A 65 36.54 19.82 -4.80
N THR A 66 35.60 20.73 -4.65
CA THR A 66 35.67 22.05 -5.27
C THR A 66 36.42 23.05 -4.39
N LYS A 67 36.77 24.19 -4.99
CA LYS A 67 37.29 25.35 -4.25
C LYS A 67 36.43 25.70 -3.02
N LEU A 68 35.11 25.59 -3.12
CA LEU A 68 34.18 25.89 -2.01
C LEU A 68 34.33 24.90 -0.86
N ASP A 69 34.56 23.62 -1.17
CA ASP A 69 34.70 22.55 -0.17
C ASP A 69 35.95 22.76 0.70
N TYR A 70 37.06 23.21 0.11
CA TYR A 70 38.26 23.57 0.85
C TYR A 70 38.10 24.82 1.71
N TRP A 71 37.36 25.84 1.24
CA TRP A 71 37.04 27.02 2.07
C TRP A 71 36.14 26.67 3.26
N LEU A 72 35.15 25.81 3.05
CA LEU A 72 34.29 25.32 4.12
C LEU A 72 35.07 24.43 5.10
N GLY A 73 35.93 23.54 4.61
CA GLY A 73 36.84 22.75 5.45
C GLY A 73 37.76 23.62 6.31
N ALA A 74 38.33 24.69 5.74
CA ALA A 74 39.15 25.65 6.50
C ALA A 74 38.36 26.35 7.61
N MET A 75 37.10 26.73 7.36
CA MET A 75 36.22 27.27 8.40
C MET A 75 36.01 26.27 9.55
N TRP A 76 35.76 25.00 9.23
CA TRP A 76 35.60 23.94 10.24
C TRP A 76 36.90 23.65 11.01
N CYS A 77 38.07 23.76 10.38
CA CYS A 77 39.37 23.70 11.07
C CYS A 77 39.50 24.78 12.16
N LEU A 78 39.09 26.03 11.88
CA LEU A 78 39.16 27.12 12.87
C LEU A 78 38.27 26.82 14.09
N LEU A 79 37.08 26.29 13.85
CA LEU A 79 36.15 25.93 14.93
C LEU A 79 36.68 24.75 15.77
N ALA A 80 37.20 23.71 15.11
CA ALA A 80 37.83 22.57 15.79
C ALA A 80 39.06 23.00 16.60
N GLY A 81 39.93 23.87 16.05
CA GLY A 81 41.10 24.39 16.75
C GLY A 81 40.73 25.17 18.02
N LEU A 82 39.69 26.00 17.94
CA LEU A 82 39.16 26.75 19.09
C LEU A 82 38.63 25.83 20.19
N TRP A 83 37.79 24.86 19.83
CA TRP A 83 37.21 23.91 20.80
C TRP A 83 38.22 22.92 21.37
N SER A 84 39.22 22.53 20.59
CA SER A 84 40.36 21.73 21.06
C SER A 84 41.18 22.49 22.11
N TYR A 85 41.43 23.78 21.87
CA TYR A 85 42.12 24.64 22.84
C TYR A 85 41.32 24.87 24.12
N TRP A 86 40.00 25.08 24.02
CA TRP A 86 39.13 25.22 25.20
C TRP A 86 39.08 23.95 26.05
N LEU A 87 39.00 22.79 25.41
CA LEU A 87 39.03 21.50 26.09
C LEU A 87 40.34 21.32 26.87
N ALA A 88 41.48 21.63 26.24
CA ALA A 88 42.79 21.56 26.87
C ALA A 88 42.94 22.57 28.03
N ASP A 89 42.45 23.81 27.86
CA ASP A 89 42.49 24.82 28.93
C ASP A 89 41.62 24.44 30.14
N GLY A 90 40.40 23.97 29.88
CA GLY A 90 39.43 23.58 30.91
C GLY A 90 39.91 22.41 31.75
N LEU A 91 40.42 21.36 31.11
CA LEU A 91 40.97 20.19 31.81
C LEU A 91 42.29 20.50 32.53
N MET A 92 43.17 21.30 31.93
CA MET A 92 44.43 21.71 32.56
C MET A 92 44.18 22.48 33.86
N ARG A 93 43.28 23.47 33.86
CA ARG A 93 42.92 24.24 35.07
C ARG A 93 42.37 23.32 36.17
N ARG A 94 41.53 22.35 35.80
CA ARG A 94 41.01 21.36 36.74
C ARG A 94 42.14 20.47 37.29
N TRP A 95 43.04 19.97 36.46
CA TRP A 95 44.11 19.10 36.94
C TRP A 95 45.10 19.83 37.85
N LEU A 96 45.41 21.09 37.57
CA LEU A 96 46.25 21.92 38.44
C LEU A 96 45.61 22.21 39.81
N PHE A 97 44.28 22.08 39.93
CA PHE A 97 43.58 22.22 41.19
C PHE A 97 43.63 20.95 42.05
N TYR A 98 43.55 19.76 41.43
CA TYR A 98 43.45 18.48 42.14
C TYR A 98 44.76 17.70 42.25
N TYR A 99 45.73 17.97 41.39
CA TYR A 99 46.96 17.19 41.26
C TYR A 99 48.19 18.08 41.27
N GLU A 100 49.33 17.50 41.64
CA GLU A 100 50.63 18.14 41.48
C GLU A 100 50.91 18.49 40.02
N VAL A 101 51.69 19.56 39.82
CA VAL A 101 51.99 20.12 38.49
C VAL A 101 52.54 19.06 37.53
N THR A 102 53.41 18.17 38.00
CA THR A 102 53.98 17.07 37.21
C THR A 102 52.90 16.11 36.70
N SER A 103 51.92 15.78 37.54
CA SER A 103 50.80 14.91 37.17
C SER A 103 49.84 15.59 36.19
N ALA A 104 49.61 16.90 36.34
CA ALA A 104 48.82 17.68 35.41
C ALA A 104 49.49 17.79 34.03
N ILE A 105 50.82 17.92 33.99
CA ILE A 105 51.61 17.93 32.75
C ILE A 105 51.48 16.60 32.00
N ILE A 106 51.63 15.45 32.69
CA ILE A 106 51.50 14.12 32.07
C ILE A 106 50.11 13.97 31.43
N ARG A 107 49.05 14.33 32.14
CA ARG A 107 47.67 14.25 31.63
C ARG A 107 47.42 15.19 30.45
N LEU A 108 48.03 16.38 30.45
CA LEU A 108 47.95 17.30 29.33
C LEU A 108 48.65 16.73 28.10
N ILE A 109 49.83 16.11 28.26
CA ILE A 109 50.53 15.42 27.17
C ILE A 109 49.70 14.25 26.63
N SER A 110 49.13 13.42 27.51
CA SER A 110 48.26 12.31 27.11
C SER A 110 47.01 12.79 26.35
N LEU A 111 46.41 13.91 26.77
CA LEU A 111 45.27 14.51 26.06
C LEU A 111 45.65 14.95 24.64
N GLN A 112 46.82 15.56 24.45
CA GLN A 112 47.28 15.94 23.10
C GLN A 112 47.50 14.70 22.22
N ALA A 113 48.13 13.65 22.77
CA ALA A 113 48.35 12.42 22.04
C ALA A 113 47.02 11.78 21.57
N ILE A 114 46.03 11.68 22.45
CA ILE A 114 44.71 11.14 22.11
C ILE A 114 44.04 11.99 21.01
N ASN A 115 44.03 13.31 21.18
CA ASN A 115 43.37 14.21 20.25
C ASN A 115 44.01 14.18 18.86
N TRP A 116 45.35 14.09 18.79
CA TRP A 116 46.08 13.97 17.53
C TRP A 116 45.83 12.62 16.86
N VAL A 117 45.78 11.52 17.61
CA VAL A 117 45.47 10.19 17.06
C VAL A 117 44.06 10.12 16.50
N ILE A 118 43.08 10.66 17.22
CA ILE A 118 41.68 10.71 16.74
C ILE A 118 41.60 11.57 15.48
N THR A 119 42.23 12.74 15.46
CA THR A 119 42.25 13.63 14.29
C THR A 119 42.91 12.93 13.10
N ALA A 120 44.05 12.26 13.30
CA ALA A 120 44.75 11.52 12.25
C ALA A 120 43.93 10.33 11.73
N PHE A 121 43.22 9.61 12.61
CA PHE A 121 42.32 8.53 12.22
C PHE A 121 41.19 9.02 11.33
N VAL A 122 40.51 10.10 11.71
CA VAL A 122 39.43 10.70 10.91
C VAL A 122 39.97 11.17 9.54
N ILE A 123 41.12 11.85 9.51
CA ILE A 123 41.77 12.26 8.25
C ILE A 123 42.12 11.05 7.37
N SER A 124 42.63 9.96 7.95
CA SER A 124 42.99 8.76 7.18
C SER A 124 41.78 8.02 6.60
N HIS A 125 40.61 8.17 7.21
CA HIS A 125 39.39 7.47 6.79
C HIS A 125 38.68 8.18 5.62
N TYR A 126 38.58 9.50 5.68
CA TYR A 126 37.88 10.31 4.66
C TYR A 126 38.82 10.90 3.60
N GLY A 127 40.14 10.90 3.84
CA GLY A 127 41.13 11.40 2.91
C GLY A 127 41.23 12.93 2.85
N HIS A 128 42.28 13.45 2.20
CA HIS A 128 42.47 14.90 2.01
C HIS A 128 41.47 15.52 1.04
N ASP A 129 40.80 14.69 0.24
CA ASP A 129 39.86 15.09 -0.81
C ASP A 129 38.43 15.30 -0.29
N GLU A 130 38.15 15.07 1.00
CA GLU A 130 36.84 15.34 1.64
C GLU A 130 36.99 16.27 2.87
N PRO A 131 37.34 17.55 2.65
CA PRO A 131 37.73 18.47 3.72
C PRO A 131 36.57 18.84 4.66
N VAL A 132 35.33 18.88 4.16
CA VAL A 132 34.14 19.24 4.96
C VAL A 132 33.78 18.13 5.94
N TRP A 133 33.61 16.89 5.46
CA TRP A 133 33.22 15.74 6.30
C TRP A 133 34.22 15.47 7.42
N THR A 134 35.50 15.45 7.08
CA THR A 134 36.61 15.22 8.01
C THR A 134 36.55 16.18 9.21
N TRP A 135 36.37 17.47 8.95
CA TRP A 135 36.45 18.50 9.99
C TRP A 135 35.12 18.80 10.69
N VAL A 136 33.99 18.46 10.08
CA VAL A 136 32.69 18.38 10.78
C VAL A 136 32.73 17.31 11.86
N ILE A 137 33.21 16.10 11.53
CA ILE A 137 33.31 14.99 12.49
C ILE A 137 34.24 15.34 13.65
N CYS A 138 35.43 15.88 13.36
CA CYS A 138 36.35 16.36 14.39
C CYS A 138 35.70 17.41 15.30
N SER A 139 34.94 18.35 14.71
CA SER A 139 34.25 19.41 15.46
C SER A 139 33.12 18.87 16.35
N ILE A 140 32.36 17.87 15.90
CA ILE A 140 31.31 17.21 16.70
C ILE A 140 31.91 16.49 17.90
N VAL A 141 32.98 15.71 17.69
CA VAL A 141 33.67 14.98 18.77
C VAL A 141 34.20 15.98 19.83
N LEU A 142 34.78 17.09 19.39
CA LEU A 142 35.26 18.14 20.28
C LEU A 142 34.12 18.90 20.98
N ALA A 143 33.00 19.16 20.31
CA ALA A 143 31.82 19.77 20.92
C ALA A 143 31.27 18.90 22.05
N ILE A 144 31.08 17.60 21.81
CA ILE A 144 30.63 16.64 22.83
C ILE A 144 31.64 16.58 23.98
N SER A 145 32.94 16.53 23.67
CA SER A 145 34.00 16.48 24.68
C SER A 145 34.01 17.73 25.57
N ASN A 146 33.78 18.91 25.02
CA ASN A 146 33.66 20.16 25.79
C ASN A 146 32.39 20.20 26.65
N VAL A 147 31.25 19.71 26.14
CA VAL A 147 30.01 19.59 26.94
C VAL A 147 30.24 18.64 28.13
N ILE A 148 30.83 17.47 27.88
CA ILE A 148 31.17 16.50 28.92
C ILE A 148 32.12 17.12 29.95
N GLN A 149 33.21 17.76 29.49
CA GLN A 149 34.17 18.45 30.36
C GLN A 149 33.48 19.46 31.28
N TRP A 150 32.54 20.24 30.75
CA TRP A 150 31.79 21.25 31.49
C TRP A 150 30.80 20.67 32.49
N LEU A 151 30.04 19.64 32.11
CA LEU A 151 29.13 18.93 33.02
C LEU A 151 29.87 18.42 34.27
N PHE A 152 31.05 17.82 34.07
CA PHE A 152 31.86 17.30 35.16
C PHE A 152 32.63 18.35 35.96
N THR A 153 32.82 19.57 35.45
CA THR A 153 33.37 20.69 36.25
C THR A 153 32.33 21.45 37.05
N SER A 154 31.03 21.33 36.72
CA SER A 154 29.94 22.02 37.44
C SER A 154 29.54 21.38 38.78
N THR A 155 30.02 20.16 39.06
CA THR A 155 29.60 19.31 40.19
C THR A 155 30.53 19.36 41.41
N THR A 156 31.58 20.17 41.41
CA THR A 156 32.57 20.17 42.50
C THR A 156 32.21 21.11 43.65
N LYS A 157 31.99 20.54 44.83
CA LYS A 157 31.41 21.17 46.04
C LYS A 157 32.41 21.87 46.97
N HIS A 158 33.65 22.15 46.55
CA HIS A 158 34.69 22.67 47.45
C HIS A 158 35.40 23.91 46.87
N TYR A 159 34.83 25.09 47.13
CA TYR A 159 35.54 26.37 47.04
C TYR A 159 35.95 26.78 48.46
N LYS A 160 37.19 27.26 48.65
CA LYS A 160 37.61 27.91 49.90
C LYS A 160 36.97 29.31 49.99
N PRO A 161 36.58 29.79 51.18
CA PRO A 161 35.97 31.11 51.31
C PRO A 161 37.01 32.19 51.04
N GLY A 162 36.89 32.90 49.91
CA GLY A 162 37.75 34.02 49.55
C GLY A 162 38.09 34.15 48.06
N ASP A 163 38.01 33.07 47.28
CA ASP A 163 38.27 33.12 45.83
C ASP A 163 36.96 33.30 45.05
N HIS A 164 36.95 34.30 44.16
CA HIS A 164 35.81 34.70 43.31
C HIS A 164 34.99 33.50 42.82
N GLU A 165 33.66 33.61 42.97
CA GLU A 165 32.65 32.67 42.49
C GLU A 165 33.05 32.07 41.14
N ALA A 166 33.32 30.75 41.11
CA ALA A 166 33.26 30.03 39.84
C ALA A 166 31.83 30.17 39.32
N SER A 167 31.67 31.04 38.32
CA SER A 167 30.43 31.15 37.56
C SER A 167 29.94 29.75 37.20
N LYS A 168 28.83 29.32 37.80
CA LYS A 168 28.06 28.18 37.30
C LYS A 168 27.62 28.57 35.89
N MET A 169 28.29 28.02 34.88
CA MET A 169 27.92 28.25 33.50
C MET A 169 26.48 27.76 33.29
N THR A 170 25.64 28.67 32.84
CA THR A 170 24.21 28.42 32.62
C THR A 170 24.02 27.69 31.28
N LEU A 171 22.85 27.08 31.07
CA LEU A 171 22.48 26.52 29.75
C LEU A 171 22.70 27.54 28.60
N ARG A 172 22.59 28.84 28.92
CA ARG A 172 22.85 29.97 28.02
C ARG A 172 24.28 30.02 27.49
N ASP A 173 25.26 29.58 28.27
CA ASP A 173 26.68 29.64 27.89
C ASP A 173 27.06 28.45 27.00
N ILE A 174 26.51 27.26 27.27
CA ILE A 174 26.60 26.10 26.36
C ILE A 174 25.95 26.43 25.01
N LEU A 175 24.77 27.06 25.05
CA LEU A 175 24.06 27.52 23.86
C LEU A 175 24.92 28.50 23.04
N ARG A 176 25.55 29.49 23.69
CA ARG A 176 26.36 30.52 23.01
C ARG A 176 27.71 30.04 22.48
N CYS A 177 28.40 29.15 23.19
CA CYS A 177 29.78 28.79 22.88
C CYS A 177 29.93 27.52 22.05
N ILE A 178 28.94 26.62 22.07
CA ILE A 178 28.99 25.34 21.33
C ILE A 178 27.83 25.25 20.32
N ILE A 179 26.58 25.36 20.78
CA ILE A 179 25.41 25.07 19.92
C ILE A 179 25.25 26.13 18.81
N ILE A 180 25.33 27.43 19.15
CA ILE A 180 25.17 28.51 18.16
C ILE A 180 26.28 28.48 17.09
N PRO A 181 27.59 28.40 17.43
CA PRO A 181 28.64 28.28 16.43
C PRO A 181 28.51 27.03 15.55
N LEU A 182 28.12 25.88 16.14
CA LEU A 182 27.86 24.65 15.38
C LEU A 182 26.71 24.83 14.39
N ALA A 183 25.61 25.45 14.83
CA ALA A 183 24.44 25.71 14.00
C ALA A 183 24.73 26.69 12.86
N ILE A 184 25.49 27.77 13.14
CA ILE A 184 25.91 28.75 12.13
C ILE A 184 26.83 28.10 11.09
N ALA A 185 27.86 27.37 11.53
CA ALA A 185 28.78 26.69 10.61
C ALA A 185 28.05 25.64 9.75
N SER A 186 27.09 24.91 10.32
CA SER A 186 26.26 23.94 9.61
C SER A 186 25.32 24.62 8.61
N PHE A 187 24.68 25.73 8.99
CA PHE A 187 23.78 26.49 8.10
C PHE A 187 24.54 27.10 6.91
N ILE A 188 25.71 27.69 7.15
CA ILE A 188 26.57 28.23 6.09
C ILE A 188 27.00 27.11 5.14
N THR A 189 27.45 25.97 5.69
CA THR A 189 27.85 24.80 4.90
C THR A 189 26.69 24.31 4.03
N MET A 190 25.49 24.17 4.60
CA MET A 190 24.28 23.75 3.88
C MET A 190 23.89 24.71 2.75
N MET A 191 23.86 26.02 3.01
CA MET A 191 23.52 27.03 1.99
C MET A 191 24.53 27.05 0.85
N CYS A 192 25.83 26.97 1.16
CA CYS A 192 26.90 26.93 0.18
C CYS A 192 26.81 25.68 -0.71
N LEU A 193 26.62 24.50 -0.12
CA LEU A 193 26.50 23.24 -0.85
C LEU A 193 25.21 23.16 -1.69
N LEU A 194 24.08 23.67 -1.18
CA LEU A 194 22.83 23.74 -1.95
C LEU A 194 22.95 24.70 -3.15
N HIS A 195 23.61 25.84 -2.97
CA HIS A 195 23.87 26.78 -4.06
C HIS A 195 24.79 26.16 -5.13
N GLN A 196 25.83 25.46 -4.71
CA GLN A 196 26.73 24.72 -5.59
C GLN A 196 26.00 23.61 -6.35
N GLN A 197 25.14 22.84 -5.67
CA GLN A 197 24.32 21.80 -6.30
C GLN A 197 23.34 22.39 -7.33
N SER A 198 22.72 23.53 -7.03
CA SER A 198 21.85 24.25 -7.98
C SER A 198 22.63 24.72 -9.21
N LYS A 199 23.83 25.29 -9.02
CA LYS A 199 24.72 25.72 -10.12
C LYS A 199 25.17 24.54 -10.98
N PHE A 200 25.46 23.39 -10.38
CA PHE A 200 25.77 22.16 -11.12
C PHE A 200 24.58 21.63 -11.92
N ARG A 201 23.37 21.65 -11.37
CA ARG A 201 22.14 21.27 -12.11
C ARG A 201 21.93 22.18 -13.32
N HIS A 202 22.07 23.49 -13.16
CA HIS A 202 21.96 24.43 -14.28
C HIS A 202 23.07 24.27 -15.33
N ARG A 203 24.31 23.97 -14.93
CA ARG A 203 25.44 23.76 -15.85
C ARG A 203 25.45 22.39 -16.53
N ALA A 204 24.96 21.35 -15.88
CA ALA A 204 24.76 20.03 -16.50
C ALA A 204 23.75 20.09 -17.65
N ILE A 205 22.76 20.98 -17.55
CA ILE A 205 21.81 21.28 -18.62
C ILE A 205 22.45 22.14 -19.73
N ALA A 206 23.54 22.87 -19.44
CA ALA A 206 24.13 23.90 -20.31
C ALA A 206 25.54 23.60 -20.86
N SER A 207 26.12 22.42 -20.64
CA SER A 207 27.48 22.10 -21.13
C SER A 207 27.48 21.76 -22.63
N PRO A 208 28.23 22.47 -23.50
CA PRO A 208 28.07 22.41 -24.95
C PRO A 208 28.90 21.34 -25.68
N VAL A 209 29.57 20.41 -24.98
CA VAL A 209 30.31 19.33 -25.67
C VAL A 209 29.39 18.13 -25.91
N ASN A 210 28.33 18.33 -26.70
CA ASN A 210 27.56 17.20 -27.23
C ASN A 210 28.39 16.52 -28.31
N TYR A 211 29.00 15.37 -27.99
CA TYR A 211 29.45 14.42 -29.01
C TYR A 211 28.20 13.92 -29.74
N LYS A 212 27.80 14.64 -30.79
CA LYS A 212 26.57 14.38 -31.53
C LYS A 212 26.83 13.26 -32.53
N LEU A 213 26.85 12.03 -32.02
CA LEU A 213 26.87 10.82 -32.81
C LEU A 213 25.64 10.78 -33.73
N ASN A 214 25.79 10.22 -34.93
CA ASN A 214 24.74 10.27 -35.96
C ASN A 214 23.54 9.42 -35.55
N THR A 215 22.36 10.05 -35.47
CA THR A 215 21.10 9.40 -35.09
C THR A 215 20.34 8.83 -36.29
N ASN A 216 20.69 9.23 -37.51
CA ASN A 216 20.05 8.81 -38.76
C ASN A 216 21.10 8.26 -39.73
N LEU A 217 21.56 7.03 -39.46
CA LEU A 217 22.37 6.27 -40.40
C LEU A 217 21.47 5.63 -41.47
N SER A 218 21.79 5.87 -42.74
CA SER A 218 21.16 5.16 -43.85
C SER A 218 21.70 3.72 -43.94
N LEU A 219 20.85 2.80 -44.41
CA LEU A 219 21.20 1.39 -44.61
C LEU A 219 21.56 1.11 -46.07
N SER A 220 22.62 1.77 -46.58
CA SER A 220 23.06 1.61 -47.98
C SER A 220 23.63 0.21 -48.30
N GLU A 221 23.95 -0.58 -47.27
CA GLU A 221 24.43 -1.96 -47.41
C GLU A 221 23.31 -2.97 -47.70
N ILE A 222 22.04 -2.61 -47.46
CA ILE A 222 20.91 -3.49 -47.81
C ILE A 222 20.68 -3.40 -49.32
N ASN A 223 20.86 -4.52 -50.01
CA ASN A 223 20.51 -4.63 -51.42
C ASN A 223 18.98 -4.59 -51.58
N THR A 224 18.48 -3.60 -52.31
CA THR A 224 17.04 -3.43 -52.57
C THR A 224 16.44 -4.58 -53.37
N ASP A 225 17.26 -5.31 -54.13
CA ASP A 225 16.85 -6.39 -55.03
C ASP A 225 16.95 -7.77 -54.36
N ALA A 226 17.41 -7.85 -53.10
CA ALA A 226 17.45 -9.09 -52.36
C ALA A 226 16.02 -9.59 -52.03
N GLU A 227 15.82 -10.91 -52.08
CA GLU A 227 14.54 -11.57 -51.79
C GLU A 227 14.12 -11.38 -50.32
N ILE A 228 15.10 -11.35 -49.41
CA ILE A 228 14.89 -11.18 -47.97
C ILE A 228 15.86 -10.12 -47.45
N LYS A 229 15.33 -9.16 -46.69
CA LYS A 229 16.08 -8.05 -46.08
C LYS A 229 16.06 -8.16 -44.57
N VAL A 230 17.21 -8.05 -43.94
CA VAL A 230 17.36 -8.26 -42.50
C VAL A 230 18.05 -7.07 -41.85
N ILE A 231 17.51 -6.59 -40.73
CA ILE A 231 18.19 -5.63 -39.86
C ILE A 231 18.58 -6.34 -38.56
N MET A 232 19.85 -6.28 -38.21
CA MET A 232 20.36 -6.79 -36.95
C MET A 232 20.66 -5.64 -36.00
N VAL A 233 20.09 -5.72 -34.81
CA VAL A 233 20.18 -4.74 -33.74
C VAL A 233 20.97 -5.37 -32.61
N VAL A 234 22.17 -4.85 -32.34
CA VAL A 234 23.04 -5.35 -31.27
C VAL A 234 23.07 -4.35 -30.13
N LEU A 235 22.56 -4.70 -28.96
CA LEU A 235 22.60 -3.79 -27.82
C LEU A 235 24.02 -3.72 -27.25
N SER A 236 24.48 -2.50 -27.04
CA SER A 236 25.79 -2.25 -26.43
C SER A 236 25.71 -1.08 -25.46
N SER A 237 26.83 -0.76 -24.81
CA SER A 237 26.91 0.33 -23.84
C SER A 237 28.07 1.28 -24.07
N TRP A 238 28.02 2.44 -23.41
CA TRP A 238 29.09 3.44 -23.38
C TRP A 238 30.32 2.96 -22.62
N THR A 239 30.26 1.85 -21.90
CA THR A 239 31.35 1.37 -21.05
C THR A 239 32.57 0.95 -21.86
N GLU A 240 33.75 0.97 -21.23
CA GLU A 240 34.98 0.46 -21.86
C GLU A 240 34.86 -1.04 -22.22
N LYS A 241 34.16 -1.83 -21.41
CA LYS A 241 33.83 -3.22 -21.75
C LYS A 241 32.97 -3.30 -23.00
N GLY A 242 31.90 -2.51 -23.10
CA GLY A 242 31.04 -2.44 -24.29
C GLY A 242 31.85 -2.10 -25.55
N TYR A 243 32.79 -1.15 -25.44
CA TYR A 243 33.72 -0.81 -26.54
C TYR A 243 34.52 -2.03 -27.03
N PHE A 244 35.08 -2.83 -26.14
CA PHE A 244 35.81 -4.05 -26.51
C PHE A 244 34.89 -5.13 -27.07
N LYS A 245 33.72 -5.34 -26.46
CA LYS A 245 32.73 -6.32 -26.89
C LYS A 245 32.24 -6.08 -28.32
N ARG A 246 31.97 -4.82 -28.70
CA ARG A 246 31.62 -4.47 -30.09
C ARG A 246 32.71 -4.87 -31.09
N GLN A 247 33.98 -4.61 -30.74
CA GLN A 247 35.11 -5.02 -31.60
C GLN A 247 35.18 -6.55 -31.73
N GLN A 248 35.05 -7.28 -30.63
CA GLN A 248 35.02 -8.76 -30.66
C GLN A 248 33.86 -9.29 -31.50
N PHE A 249 32.67 -8.70 -31.38
CA PHE A 249 31.50 -9.09 -32.16
C PHE A 249 31.70 -8.89 -33.67
N ARG A 250 32.29 -7.75 -34.07
CA ARG A 250 32.70 -7.49 -35.47
C ARG A 250 33.72 -8.52 -35.98
N ASP A 251 34.66 -8.90 -35.13
CA ASP A 251 35.74 -9.82 -35.49
C ASP A 251 35.33 -11.30 -35.52
N THR A 252 34.11 -11.63 -35.09
CA THR A 252 33.62 -12.99 -34.93
C THR A 252 32.27 -13.20 -35.61
N SER A 253 31.15 -12.99 -34.93
CA SER A 253 29.78 -13.22 -35.42
C SER A 253 29.51 -12.57 -36.79
N ILE A 254 29.97 -11.33 -37.00
CA ILE A 254 29.77 -10.60 -38.26
C ILE A 254 30.58 -11.22 -39.42
N LYS A 255 31.76 -11.80 -39.17
CA LYS A 255 32.56 -12.47 -40.21
C LYS A 255 31.93 -13.76 -40.72
N LEU A 256 30.98 -14.33 -39.98
CA LEU A 256 30.23 -15.51 -40.39
C LEU A 256 29.07 -15.19 -41.36
N ILE A 257 28.81 -13.92 -41.66
CA ILE A 257 27.83 -13.53 -42.68
C ILE A 257 28.33 -14.00 -44.07
N PRO A 258 27.60 -14.88 -44.78
CA PRO A 258 28.04 -15.40 -46.07
C PRO A 258 28.10 -14.31 -47.14
N GLN A 259 29.24 -14.15 -47.80
CA GLN A 259 29.47 -13.09 -48.78
C GLN A 259 28.72 -13.30 -50.13
N ASN A 260 28.36 -14.54 -50.47
CA ASN A 260 27.79 -14.91 -51.79
C ASN A 260 26.33 -15.39 -51.72
N PHE A 261 25.62 -15.12 -50.62
CA PHE A 261 24.25 -15.57 -50.44
C PHE A 261 23.24 -14.53 -50.97
N ASN A 262 23.07 -14.49 -52.29
CA ASN A 262 22.27 -13.47 -52.98
C ASN A 262 20.78 -13.42 -52.57
N LYS A 263 20.30 -14.42 -51.83
CA LYS A 263 18.91 -14.50 -51.36
C LYS A 263 18.60 -13.58 -50.18
N VAL A 264 19.56 -13.38 -49.27
CA VAL A 264 19.36 -12.60 -48.03
C VAL A 264 20.38 -11.47 -47.97
N SER A 265 19.90 -10.24 -47.78
CA SER A 265 20.74 -9.07 -47.52
C SER A 265 20.54 -8.62 -46.07
N ILE A 266 21.64 -8.38 -45.36
CA ILE A 266 21.64 -8.04 -43.94
C ILE A 266 22.44 -6.77 -43.67
N ALA A 267 21.90 -5.92 -42.79
CA ALA A 267 22.61 -4.80 -42.18
C ALA A 267 22.63 -4.96 -40.67
N TYR A 268 23.69 -4.55 -39.99
CA TYR A 268 23.76 -4.60 -38.52
C TYR A 268 24.10 -3.24 -37.91
N ARG A 269 23.48 -2.89 -36.78
CA ARG A 269 23.82 -1.67 -36.02
C ARG A 269 23.92 -1.98 -34.54
N PHE A 270 24.95 -1.42 -33.89
CA PHE A 270 25.03 -1.34 -32.44
C PHE A 270 24.14 -0.22 -31.93
N ILE A 271 23.21 -0.52 -31.02
CA ILE A 271 22.34 0.48 -30.39
C ILE A 271 22.87 0.86 -29.03
N LEU A 272 23.12 2.15 -28.86
CA LEU A 272 23.55 2.76 -27.61
C LEU A 272 22.54 3.84 -27.20
N GLY A 273 22.32 4.02 -25.90
CA GLY A 273 21.58 5.17 -25.38
C GLY A 273 22.38 6.48 -25.47
N VAL A 274 21.82 7.58 -25.01
CA VAL A 274 22.57 8.79 -24.68
C VAL A 274 23.44 8.54 -23.45
N GLN A 275 24.47 9.37 -23.28
CA GLN A 275 25.45 9.23 -22.21
C GLN A 275 24.80 9.07 -20.82
N PRO A 276 25.21 8.08 -20.02
CA PRO A 276 24.60 7.85 -18.71
C PRO A 276 25.04 8.88 -17.65
N SER A 277 26.17 9.57 -17.88
CA SER A 277 26.65 10.66 -17.03
C SER A 277 27.67 11.54 -17.75
N ALA A 278 27.87 12.75 -17.24
CA ALA A 278 28.92 13.66 -17.74
C ALA A 278 30.33 13.05 -17.62
N LYS A 279 30.59 12.27 -16.56
CA LYS A 279 31.86 11.54 -16.36
C LYS A 279 32.07 10.51 -17.47
N MET A 280 31.05 9.72 -17.79
CA MET A 280 31.14 8.72 -18.86
C MET A 280 31.36 9.37 -20.23
N GLN A 281 30.68 10.49 -20.49
CA GLN A 281 30.86 11.28 -21.70
C GLN A 281 32.30 11.81 -21.85
N GLN A 282 32.94 12.23 -20.75
CA GLN A 282 34.34 12.68 -20.78
C GLN A 282 35.33 11.55 -21.04
N ILE A 283 35.14 10.38 -20.42
CA ILE A 283 36.06 9.25 -20.53
C ILE A 283 35.93 8.58 -21.90
N MET A 284 34.70 8.34 -22.36
CA MET A 284 34.41 7.50 -23.52
C MET A 284 33.98 8.28 -24.76
N GLY A 285 33.52 9.53 -24.63
CA GLY A 285 32.95 10.29 -25.75
C GLY A 285 33.87 10.41 -26.96
N LYS A 286 35.16 10.71 -26.76
CA LYS A 286 36.15 10.77 -27.86
C LYS A 286 36.42 9.39 -28.49
N LYS A 287 36.47 8.32 -27.68
CA LYS A 287 36.69 6.95 -28.17
C LYS A 287 35.50 6.49 -29.03
N LEU A 288 34.27 6.75 -28.57
CA LEU A 288 33.04 6.40 -29.28
C LEU A 288 32.86 7.21 -30.57
N LEU A 289 33.22 8.50 -30.57
CA LEU A 289 33.18 9.31 -31.78
C LEU A 289 34.13 8.75 -32.86
N ALA A 290 35.37 8.46 -32.48
CA ALA A 290 36.35 7.88 -33.41
C ALA A 290 35.93 6.49 -33.92
N GLU A 291 35.34 5.66 -33.05
CA GLU A 291 34.76 4.36 -33.47
C GLU A 291 33.60 4.54 -34.45
N SER A 292 32.72 5.51 -34.19
CA SER A 292 31.56 5.80 -35.04
C SER A 292 31.98 6.27 -36.42
N GLU A 293 32.99 7.13 -36.50
CA GLU A 293 33.57 7.62 -37.76
C GLU A 293 34.28 6.51 -38.53
N LYS A 294 34.94 5.58 -37.83
CA LYS A 294 35.69 4.48 -38.44
C LYS A 294 34.78 3.39 -39.04
N TYR A 295 33.77 2.95 -38.30
CA TYR A 295 32.97 1.77 -38.68
C TYR A 295 31.57 2.11 -39.20
N GLY A 296 31.00 3.26 -38.84
CA GLY A 296 29.67 3.67 -39.32
C GLY A 296 28.51 2.77 -38.90
N ASP A 297 28.70 1.89 -37.92
CA ASP A 297 27.77 0.82 -37.53
C ASP A 297 27.10 1.05 -36.16
N MET A 298 27.15 2.27 -35.62
CA MET A 298 26.60 2.61 -34.30
C MET A 298 25.49 3.65 -34.38
N VAL A 299 24.35 3.38 -33.75
CA VAL A 299 23.19 4.28 -33.66
C VAL A 299 22.96 4.68 -32.20
N ILE A 300 22.87 5.99 -31.95
CA ILE A 300 22.45 6.53 -30.65
C ILE A 300 20.97 6.82 -30.67
N VAL A 301 20.24 6.24 -29.72
CA VAL A 301 18.80 6.43 -29.57
C VAL A 301 18.46 7.38 -28.43
N PRO A 302 17.31 8.08 -28.46
CA PRO A 302 16.90 9.04 -27.42
C PRO A 302 16.38 8.33 -26.17
N SER A 303 17.24 7.57 -25.51
CA SER A 303 17.02 6.88 -24.23
C SER A 303 18.35 6.82 -23.49
N SER A 304 18.36 6.90 -22.16
CA SER A 304 19.57 6.79 -21.35
C SER A 304 20.23 5.42 -21.50
N ASP A 305 21.56 5.34 -21.47
CA ASP A 305 22.29 4.06 -21.52
C ASP A 305 22.47 3.39 -20.14
N LEU A 306 21.59 3.71 -19.19
CA LEU A 306 21.52 3.04 -17.89
C LEU A 306 20.76 1.70 -18.02
N TYR A 307 21.11 0.73 -17.17
CA TYR A 307 20.48 -0.60 -17.19
C TYR A 307 18.96 -0.53 -16.96
N ASN A 308 18.49 0.35 -16.07
CA ASN A 308 17.05 0.50 -15.79
C ASN A 308 16.25 1.00 -17.00
N ASP A 309 16.90 1.61 -17.98
CA ASP A 309 16.29 2.16 -19.19
C ASP A 309 16.43 1.22 -20.40
N LEU A 310 16.87 -0.03 -20.20
CA LEU A 310 17.19 -0.97 -21.28
C LEU A 310 15.99 -1.24 -22.21
N SER A 311 14.81 -1.44 -21.65
CA SER A 311 13.56 -1.63 -22.42
C SER A 311 13.21 -0.38 -23.24
N HIS A 312 13.46 0.81 -22.72
CA HIS A 312 13.29 2.06 -23.48
C HIS A 312 14.31 2.15 -24.62
N LYS A 313 15.57 1.76 -24.38
CA LYS A 313 16.61 1.71 -25.42
C LYS A 313 16.21 0.76 -26.56
N VAL A 314 15.69 -0.42 -26.26
CA VAL A 314 15.21 -1.35 -27.30
C VAL A 314 14.02 -0.82 -28.06
N TYR A 315 13.01 -0.28 -27.36
CA TYR A 315 11.87 0.35 -28.03
C TYR A 315 12.33 1.43 -29.02
N LYS A 316 13.30 2.27 -28.63
CA LYS A 316 13.85 3.30 -29.52
C LYS A 316 14.73 2.73 -30.64
N GLY A 317 15.38 1.60 -30.42
CA GLY A 317 16.04 0.82 -31.46
C GLY A 317 15.06 0.29 -32.51
N PHE A 318 13.91 -0.23 -32.07
CA PHE A 318 12.81 -0.65 -32.95
C PHE A 318 12.20 0.53 -33.70
N GLU A 319 11.99 1.67 -33.04
CA GLU A 319 11.52 2.91 -33.68
C GLU A 319 12.49 3.41 -34.76
N TRP A 320 13.79 3.23 -34.58
CA TRP A 320 14.78 3.51 -35.61
C TRP A 320 14.73 2.50 -36.77
N ALA A 321 14.59 1.21 -36.47
CA ALA A 321 14.55 0.16 -37.48
C ALA A 321 13.28 0.25 -38.35
N ASP A 322 12.12 0.55 -37.78
CA ASP A 322 10.81 0.63 -38.46
C ASP A 322 10.77 1.68 -39.59
N LYS A 323 11.68 2.66 -39.56
CA LYS A 323 11.87 3.67 -40.62
C LYS A 323 12.46 3.09 -41.92
N HIS A 324 12.95 1.85 -41.88
CA HIS A 324 13.63 1.19 -43.00
C HIS A 324 12.80 0.03 -43.56
N ASN A 325 13.11 -0.39 -44.78
CA ASN A 325 12.44 -1.51 -45.44
C ASN A 325 13.20 -2.82 -45.19
N PHE A 326 12.62 -3.72 -44.39
CA PHE A 326 13.17 -5.03 -44.07
C PHE A 326 12.05 -6.07 -43.92
N ASP A 327 12.39 -7.36 -43.92
CA ASP A 327 11.48 -8.48 -43.69
C ASP A 327 11.60 -8.99 -42.25
N TYR A 328 12.83 -9.14 -41.74
CA TYR A 328 13.12 -9.62 -40.39
C TYR A 328 14.07 -8.71 -39.62
N LEU A 329 13.84 -8.56 -38.32
CA LEU A 329 14.73 -7.93 -37.37
C LEU A 329 15.33 -8.99 -36.45
N ILE A 330 16.66 -9.00 -36.33
CA ILE A 330 17.38 -9.83 -35.37
C ILE A 330 17.83 -8.92 -34.22
N LYS A 331 17.45 -9.23 -32.98
CA LYS A 331 18.02 -8.56 -31.79
C LYS A 331 18.95 -9.49 -31.06
N THR A 332 20.10 -8.97 -30.65
CA THR A 332 21.04 -9.65 -29.75
C THR A 332 21.81 -8.63 -28.89
N ASP A 333 22.70 -9.11 -28.03
CA ASP A 333 23.55 -8.30 -27.14
C ASP A 333 25.03 -8.40 -27.58
N ASP A 334 25.85 -7.43 -27.18
CA ASP A 334 27.27 -7.37 -27.55
C ASP A 334 28.14 -8.46 -26.90
N ASP A 335 27.59 -9.20 -25.93
CA ASP A 335 28.22 -10.33 -25.24
C ASP A 335 27.71 -11.70 -25.71
N MET A 336 27.13 -11.75 -26.91
CA MET A 336 26.67 -12.97 -27.57
C MET A 336 27.55 -13.33 -28.78
N PHE A 337 27.89 -14.62 -28.92
CA PHE A 337 28.38 -15.17 -30.19
C PHE A 337 27.22 -15.76 -30.96
N VAL A 338 27.03 -15.35 -32.23
CA VAL A 338 25.90 -15.78 -33.06
C VAL A 338 26.42 -16.45 -34.34
N ARG A 339 25.92 -17.66 -34.63
CA ARG A 339 26.17 -18.40 -35.89
C ARG A 339 25.40 -17.78 -37.04
N MET A 340 25.86 -16.62 -37.49
CA MET A 340 25.20 -15.84 -38.55
C MET A 340 25.10 -16.60 -39.87
N ASP A 341 26.06 -17.48 -40.16
CA ASP A 341 26.01 -18.42 -41.29
C ASP A 341 24.76 -19.31 -41.25
N THR A 342 24.45 -19.87 -40.09
CA THR A 342 23.29 -20.74 -39.87
C THR A 342 21.98 -19.94 -39.87
N VAL A 343 21.95 -18.81 -39.15
CA VAL A 343 20.76 -17.95 -39.07
C VAL A 343 20.35 -17.42 -40.44
N ILE A 344 21.31 -16.98 -41.26
CA ILE A 344 21.04 -16.47 -42.61
C ILE A 344 20.54 -17.58 -43.54
N GLN A 345 21.11 -18.77 -43.46
CA GLN A 345 20.62 -19.92 -44.23
C GLN A 345 19.17 -20.24 -43.86
N GLU A 346 18.85 -20.34 -42.57
CA GLU A 346 17.49 -20.62 -42.09
C GLU A 346 16.48 -19.55 -42.51
N LEU A 347 16.86 -18.27 -42.48
CA LEU A 347 16.01 -17.18 -42.98
C LEU A 347 15.81 -17.28 -44.50
N GLY A 348 16.85 -17.65 -45.24
CA GLY A 348 16.77 -17.95 -46.67
C GLY A 348 15.78 -19.06 -46.99
N GLU A 349 15.77 -20.13 -46.20
CA GLU A 349 14.81 -21.25 -46.33
C GLU A 349 13.39 -20.85 -45.91
N LEU A 350 13.25 -19.99 -44.90
CA LEU A 350 11.97 -19.49 -44.41
C LEU A 350 11.21 -18.65 -45.44
N GLY A 351 11.94 -17.89 -46.28
CA GLY A 351 11.37 -16.98 -47.28
C GLY A 351 10.89 -15.65 -46.69
N SER A 352 10.52 -14.70 -47.56
CA SER A 352 9.89 -13.44 -47.15
C SER A 352 8.39 -13.60 -46.85
N GLY A 353 7.79 -12.63 -46.16
CA GLY A 353 6.33 -12.55 -45.98
C GLY A 353 5.74 -13.37 -44.83
N LYS A 354 6.54 -13.98 -43.96
CA LYS A 354 6.02 -14.54 -42.71
C LYS A 354 5.54 -13.41 -41.80
N LYS A 355 4.29 -13.50 -41.38
CA LYS A 355 3.64 -12.56 -40.47
C LYS A 355 3.68 -13.09 -39.04
N TYR A 356 3.76 -12.18 -38.07
CA TYR A 356 3.79 -12.47 -36.64
C TYR A 356 4.85 -13.51 -36.26
N TYR A 357 5.99 -13.51 -36.95
CA TYR A 357 7.09 -14.43 -36.71
C TYR A 357 7.95 -13.91 -35.58
N TRP A 358 7.95 -14.62 -34.45
CA TRP A 358 8.79 -14.34 -33.29
C TRP A 358 9.48 -15.62 -32.85
N LYS A 359 10.79 -15.73 -33.04
CA LYS A 359 11.58 -16.93 -32.68
C LYS A 359 12.70 -16.57 -31.71
N GLY A 360 12.86 -17.35 -30.64
CA GLY A 360 13.89 -17.14 -29.62
C GLY A 360 13.84 -18.20 -28.51
N LEU A 361 14.68 -18.07 -27.48
CA LEU A 361 14.60 -18.95 -26.32
C LEU A 361 13.36 -18.60 -25.45
N GLY A 362 12.25 -19.28 -25.71
CA GLY A 362 10.97 -19.03 -25.03
C GLY A 362 10.95 -19.37 -23.54
N TYR A 363 10.32 -18.49 -22.76
CA TYR A 363 9.96 -18.66 -21.35
C TYR A 363 8.45 -18.55 -21.20
N TRP A 364 7.87 -19.48 -20.46
CA TRP A 364 6.44 -19.60 -20.23
C TRP A 364 6.16 -19.82 -18.76
N ASN A 365 5.04 -19.25 -18.29
CA ASN A 365 4.60 -19.36 -16.90
C ASN A 365 5.73 -19.00 -15.91
N ILE A 366 6.38 -17.86 -16.14
CA ILE A 366 7.38 -17.31 -15.23
C ILE A 366 6.77 -16.15 -14.42
N PRO A 367 6.78 -16.19 -13.08
CA PRO A 367 6.29 -15.11 -12.23
C PRO A 367 7.32 -13.97 -12.09
N PRO A 368 6.88 -12.73 -11.81
CA PRO A 368 7.78 -11.62 -11.49
C PRO A 368 8.53 -11.90 -10.19
N ILE A 369 9.83 -11.63 -10.18
CA ILE A 369 10.68 -11.84 -9.01
C ILE A 369 10.51 -10.65 -8.07
N GLN A 370 9.95 -10.89 -6.88
CA GLN A 370 9.69 -9.85 -5.85
C GLN A 370 10.82 -9.78 -4.81
N ASN A 371 12.08 -9.79 -5.27
CA ASN A 371 13.27 -9.77 -4.40
C ASN A 371 14.26 -8.72 -4.89
N SER A 372 14.49 -7.68 -4.08
CA SER A 372 15.31 -6.51 -4.44
C SER A 372 16.79 -6.81 -4.63
N ALA A 373 17.27 -7.96 -4.14
CA ALA A 373 18.62 -8.44 -4.37
C ALA A 373 18.80 -9.10 -5.75
N ASN A 374 17.70 -9.44 -6.44
CA ASN A 374 17.75 -10.04 -7.77
C ASN A 374 17.76 -8.96 -8.85
N LYS A 375 18.72 -9.00 -9.78
CA LYS A 375 18.81 -8.05 -10.90
C LYS A 375 17.58 -8.06 -11.81
N ASN A 376 16.82 -9.16 -11.82
CA ASN A 376 15.60 -9.34 -12.61
C ASN A 376 14.32 -9.02 -11.79
N SER A 377 14.45 -8.36 -10.64
CA SER A 377 13.29 -8.04 -9.80
C SER A 377 12.35 -7.06 -10.48
N GLU A 378 11.05 -7.32 -10.42
CA GLU A 378 10.04 -6.43 -11.01
C GLU A 378 8.86 -6.25 -10.05
N PHE A 379 8.93 -5.17 -9.25
CA PHE A 379 7.95 -4.85 -8.21
C PHE A 379 6.70 -4.16 -8.76
N GLU A 380 6.84 -3.49 -9.91
CA GLU A 380 5.79 -2.64 -10.49
C GLU A 380 4.91 -3.41 -11.49
N TYR A 381 5.25 -4.67 -11.80
CA TYR A 381 4.47 -5.52 -12.69
C TYR A 381 3.22 -6.09 -11.98
N PRO A 382 1.99 -5.77 -12.47
CA PRO A 382 0.76 -6.02 -11.72
C PRO A 382 0.18 -7.43 -11.88
N LEU A 383 0.66 -8.21 -12.86
CA LEU A 383 0.13 -9.55 -13.14
C LEU A 383 0.96 -10.64 -12.44
N PRO A 384 0.34 -11.76 -12.03
CA PRO A 384 1.02 -12.82 -11.29
C PRO A 384 2.06 -13.57 -12.14
N MET A 385 1.93 -13.51 -13.47
CA MET A 385 2.78 -14.21 -14.42
C MET A 385 3.09 -13.29 -15.60
N PHE A 386 4.32 -13.32 -16.09
CA PHE A 386 4.63 -12.68 -17.37
C PHE A 386 3.93 -13.44 -18.52
N PRO A 387 3.40 -12.73 -19.53
CA PRO A 387 3.13 -13.28 -20.84
C PRO A 387 4.33 -14.06 -21.37
N PRO A 388 4.13 -15.07 -22.23
CA PRO A 388 5.24 -15.75 -22.88
C PRO A 388 6.23 -14.74 -23.48
N PHE A 389 7.51 -14.91 -23.18
CA PHE A 389 8.57 -14.02 -23.65
C PHE A 389 9.80 -14.81 -24.10
N THR A 390 10.76 -14.16 -24.74
CA THR A 390 12.04 -14.78 -25.15
C THR A 390 13.19 -14.16 -24.41
N ALA A 391 14.21 -14.94 -24.06
CA ALA A 391 15.45 -14.42 -23.49
C ALA A 391 16.05 -13.32 -24.37
N GLY A 392 16.71 -12.34 -23.74
CA GLY A 392 17.37 -11.23 -24.42
C GLY A 392 18.55 -11.62 -25.32
N ALA A 393 19.08 -12.84 -25.14
CA ALA A 393 20.24 -13.39 -25.85
C ALA A 393 20.15 -13.28 -27.37
N LEU A 394 19.09 -13.79 -27.97
CA LEU A 394 18.82 -13.68 -29.41
C LEU A 394 17.33 -13.89 -29.64
N TYR A 395 16.70 -13.01 -30.41
CA TYR A 395 15.40 -13.27 -30.98
C TYR A 395 15.24 -12.63 -32.36
N ILE A 396 14.37 -13.22 -33.17
CA ILE A 396 14.09 -12.82 -34.55
C ILE A 396 12.62 -12.46 -34.66
N LEU A 397 12.33 -11.28 -35.19
CA LEU A 397 10.99 -10.72 -35.35
C LEU A 397 10.70 -10.41 -36.82
N SER A 398 9.50 -10.69 -37.31
CA SER A 398 9.04 -10.15 -38.59
C SER A 398 8.71 -8.65 -38.46
N ARG A 399 8.82 -7.91 -39.57
CA ARG A 399 8.60 -6.46 -39.57
C ARG A 399 7.22 -6.04 -39.05
N ASP A 400 6.17 -6.80 -39.34
CA ASP A 400 4.82 -6.49 -38.86
C ASP A 400 4.72 -6.49 -37.32
N ILE A 401 5.51 -7.32 -36.62
CA ILE A 401 5.64 -7.24 -35.15
C ILE A 401 6.27 -5.91 -34.75
N ILE A 402 7.34 -5.49 -35.42
CA ILE A 402 8.02 -4.22 -35.12
C ILE A 402 7.06 -3.05 -35.31
N SER A 403 6.33 -3.01 -36.43
CA SER A 403 5.37 -1.94 -36.70
C SER A 403 4.16 -1.96 -35.74
N LEU A 404 3.80 -3.12 -35.17
CA LEU A 404 2.80 -3.19 -34.09
C LEU A 404 3.34 -2.61 -32.78
N VAL A 405 4.58 -2.95 -32.43
CA VAL A 405 5.24 -2.47 -31.20
C VAL A 405 5.50 -0.97 -31.28
N VAL A 406 5.92 -0.44 -32.43
CA VAL A 406 6.22 0.99 -32.66
C VAL A 406 4.95 1.74 -33.08
N THR A 407 3.97 1.82 -32.19
CA THR A 407 2.74 2.63 -32.38
C THR A 407 2.68 3.78 -31.36
N ASP A 408 1.82 4.78 -31.56
CA ASP A 408 1.64 5.84 -30.55
C ASP A 408 0.58 5.44 -29.52
N SER A 409 0.90 4.44 -28.69
CA SER A 409 -0.01 3.91 -27.66
C SER A 409 0.65 3.92 -26.28
N PRO A 410 -0.12 4.06 -25.18
CA PRO A 410 0.39 3.85 -23.84
C PRO A 410 1.01 2.45 -23.69
N ARG A 411 2.18 2.34 -23.05
CA ARG A 411 2.89 1.07 -22.82
C ARG A 411 3.47 1.00 -21.43
N LEU A 412 3.51 -0.21 -20.90
CA LEU A 412 4.26 -0.53 -19.69
C LEU A 412 5.73 -0.81 -20.05
N PHE A 413 6.65 -0.18 -19.32
CA PHE A 413 8.08 -0.46 -19.37
C PHE A 413 8.50 -1.10 -18.06
N THR A 414 9.22 -2.23 -18.15
CA THR A 414 9.87 -2.95 -17.04
C THR A 414 11.38 -2.82 -17.21
N LYS A 415 12.16 -3.14 -16.19
CA LYS A 415 13.62 -3.00 -16.26
C LYS A 415 14.25 -3.98 -17.25
N ASN A 416 13.68 -5.18 -17.36
CA ASN A 416 14.21 -6.22 -18.24
C ASN A 416 13.51 -6.20 -19.60
N GLU A 417 14.32 -6.10 -20.64
CA GLU A 417 13.81 -5.94 -21.99
C GLU A 417 13.19 -7.21 -22.57
N ASP A 418 13.73 -8.37 -22.19
CA ASP A 418 13.24 -9.68 -22.60
C ASP A 418 11.77 -9.89 -22.20
N GLN A 419 11.40 -9.52 -20.97
CA GLN A 419 10.03 -9.55 -20.45
C GLN A 419 9.12 -8.53 -21.17
N ASN A 420 9.66 -7.35 -21.50
CA ASN A 420 8.91 -6.26 -22.10
C ASN A 420 8.32 -6.59 -23.48
N LEU A 421 9.06 -7.33 -24.30
CA LEU A 421 8.57 -7.74 -25.62
C LEU A 421 7.32 -8.64 -25.48
N GLY A 422 7.32 -9.58 -24.54
CA GLY A 422 6.14 -10.40 -24.23
C GLY A 422 4.96 -9.57 -23.75
N ILE A 423 5.20 -8.55 -22.91
CA ILE A 423 4.16 -7.62 -22.43
C ILE A 423 3.55 -6.83 -23.60
N TRP A 424 4.37 -6.29 -24.51
CA TRP A 424 3.88 -5.50 -25.64
C TRP A 424 3.11 -6.32 -26.67
N LEU A 425 3.45 -7.60 -26.82
CA LEU A 425 2.79 -8.50 -27.77
C LEU A 425 1.58 -9.25 -27.19
N PHE A 426 1.41 -9.22 -25.88
CA PHE A 426 0.32 -9.89 -25.18
C PHE A 426 -1.08 -9.50 -25.69
N PRO A 427 -1.41 -8.20 -25.91
CA PRO A 427 -2.74 -7.82 -26.42
C PRO A 427 -3.06 -8.38 -27.82
N TYR A 428 -2.03 -8.74 -28.60
CA TYR A 428 -2.17 -9.27 -29.96
C TYR A 428 -2.17 -10.80 -30.01
N ASN A 429 -2.03 -11.48 -28.86
CA ASN A 429 -1.94 -12.94 -28.75
C ASN A 429 -0.85 -13.56 -29.65
N ILE A 430 0.23 -12.81 -29.88
CA ILE A 430 1.42 -13.28 -30.61
C ILE A 430 2.34 -13.97 -29.60
N LYS A 431 2.82 -15.17 -29.93
CA LYS A 431 3.57 -16.04 -29.02
C LYS A 431 4.94 -16.40 -29.61
N PRO A 432 5.95 -16.62 -28.76
CA PRO A 432 7.28 -16.97 -29.24
C PRO A 432 7.35 -18.42 -29.71
N ILE A 433 8.12 -18.64 -30.76
CA ILE A 433 8.57 -19.94 -31.27
C ILE A 433 9.87 -20.26 -30.54
N HIS A 434 9.85 -21.32 -29.72
CA HIS A 434 11.00 -21.72 -28.93
C HIS A 434 12.13 -22.28 -29.82
N ASP A 435 13.36 -21.84 -29.56
CA ASP A 435 14.58 -22.45 -30.11
C ASP A 435 15.62 -22.65 -29.00
N ARG A 436 15.81 -23.91 -28.57
CA ARG A 436 16.76 -24.30 -27.53
C ARG A 436 18.21 -23.99 -27.89
N ARG A 437 18.57 -23.82 -29.17
CA ARG A 437 19.94 -23.53 -29.63
C ARG A 437 20.42 -22.13 -29.25
N ILE A 438 19.56 -21.32 -28.64
CA ILE A 438 19.85 -20.00 -28.11
C ILE A 438 19.97 -20.12 -26.59
N GLN A 439 21.04 -19.61 -25.98
CA GLN A 439 21.22 -19.68 -24.53
C GLN A 439 21.69 -18.34 -23.94
N GLN A 440 21.03 -17.93 -22.85
CA GLN A 440 21.39 -16.74 -22.06
C GLN A 440 22.43 -17.04 -20.98
N ALA A 441 22.55 -18.31 -20.58
CA ALA A 441 23.58 -18.74 -19.64
C ALA A 441 24.90 -19.01 -20.38
N ASP A 442 26.01 -18.87 -19.65
CA ASP A 442 27.35 -19.15 -20.17
C ASP A 442 27.62 -20.67 -20.19
N VAL A 443 27.04 -21.33 -21.19
CA VAL A 443 27.05 -22.78 -21.44
C VAL A 443 27.34 -23.04 -22.93
N CYS A 444 27.72 -24.27 -23.28
CA CYS A 444 28.08 -24.59 -24.67
C CYS A 444 27.61 -25.99 -25.07
N GLU A 445 26.86 -26.08 -26.18
CA GLU A 445 26.43 -27.30 -26.85
C GLU A 445 26.72 -27.17 -28.34
N ASP A 446 27.09 -28.27 -29.01
CA ASP A 446 27.69 -28.21 -30.34
C ASP A 446 26.74 -27.75 -31.47
N ASP A 447 25.41 -27.80 -31.26
CA ASP A 447 24.37 -27.33 -32.17
C ASP A 447 23.82 -25.93 -31.82
N MET A 448 24.44 -25.21 -30.88
CA MET A 448 24.01 -23.84 -30.55
C MET A 448 24.17 -22.87 -31.73
N ILE A 449 23.22 -21.95 -31.84
CA ILE A 449 23.27 -20.81 -32.78
C ILE A 449 23.58 -19.49 -32.08
N ALA A 450 23.38 -19.41 -30.76
CA ALA A 450 23.73 -18.24 -29.96
C ALA A 450 24.22 -18.64 -28.56
N LYS A 451 25.45 -18.25 -28.24
CA LYS A 451 26.12 -18.50 -26.94
C LYS A 451 26.42 -17.18 -26.22
N HIS A 452 26.05 -17.09 -24.94
CA HIS A 452 26.42 -15.98 -24.06
C HIS A 452 27.86 -16.12 -23.53
N PHE A 453 28.54 -14.98 -23.36
CA PHE A 453 29.86 -14.88 -22.74
C PHE A 453 29.78 -14.02 -21.48
N SER A 454 29.88 -14.65 -20.31
CA SER A 454 29.81 -13.95 -19.03
C SER A 454 31.18 -13.53 -18.52
N ASP A 455 31.23 -12.42 -17.77
CA ASP A 455 32.45 -11.97 -17.10
C ASP A 455 32.87 -12.87 -15.91
N SER A 456 32.10 -13.91 -15.58
CA SER A 456 32.20 -14.61 -14.28
C SER A 456 32.61 -16.08 -14.36
N TYR A 457 32.28 -16.80 -15.44
CA TYR A 457 32.41 -18.26 -15.48
C TYR A 457 33.63 -18.78 -16.27
N GLU A 458 34.02 -18.09 -17.36
CA GLU A 458 35.13 -18.51 -18.24
C GLU A 458 36.02 -17.33 -18.69
N PRO A 459 36.90 -16.79 -17.82
CA PRO A 459 37.76 -15.66 -18.18
C PRO A 459 38.87 -16.00 -19.20
N ASP A 460 39.19 -17.28 -19.40
CA ASP A 460 40.30 -17.75 -20.23
C ASP A 460 39.91 -18.08 -21.69
N ARG A 461 38.62 -18.01 -22.04
CA ARG A 461 38.10 -18.31 -23.39
C ARG A 461 37.22 -17.17 -23.89
N SER A 462 37.36 -16.84 -25.17
CA SER A 462 36.73 -15.67 -25.79
C SER A 462 35.83 -16.06 -26.97
N MET A 463 35.05 -15.09 -27.48
CA MET A 463 34.31 -15.25 -28.73
C MET A 463 35.20 -15.62 -29.92
N THR A 464 36.49 -15.26 -29.87
CA THR A 464 37.44 -15.57 -30.93
C THR A 464 37.77 -17.07 -30.96
N ASP A 465 37.89 -17.73 -29.80
CA ASP A 465 38.15 -19.17 -29.73
C ASP A 465 37.00 -19.98 -30.36
N ILE A 466 35.73 -19.63 -30.06
CA ILE A 466 34.57 -20.32 -30.64
C ILE A 466 34.45 -20.02 -32.15
N TYR A 467 34.77 -18.81 -32.59
CA TYR A 467 34.85 -18.46 -34.01
C TYR A 467 35.91 -19.30 -34.73
N GLU A 468 37.09 -19.45 -34.16
CA GLU A 468 38.15 -20.29 -34.70
C GLU A 468 37.72 -21.75 -34.83
N ASN A 469 36.95 -22.28 -33.88
CA ASN A 469 36.41 -23.63 -33.99
C ASN A 469 35.52 -23.76 -35.24
N VAL A 470 34.62 -22.80 -35.46
CA VAL A 470 33.70 -22.81 -36.62
C VAL A 470 34.46 -22.77 -37.95
N ILE A 471 35.38 -21.81 -38.13
CA ILE A 471 36.08 -21.64 -39.41
C ILE A 471 37.05 -22.79 -39.72
N ASN A 472 37.50 -23.53 -38.70
CA ASN A 472 38.38 -24.68 -38.86
C ASN A 472 37.62 -26.02 -38.91
N ASN A 473 36.28 -26.01 -39.03
CA ASN A 473 35.43 -27.20 -39.00
C ASN A 473 35.65 -28.11 -37.77
N ARG A 474 36.02 -27.50 -36.64
CA ARG A 474 36.07 -28.17 -35.33
C ARG A 474 34.67 -28.19 -34.70
N ARG A 475 34.50 -28.97 -33.63
CA ARG A 475 33.25 -28.92 -32.85
C ARG A 475 33.10 -27.53 -32.26
N LEU A 476 31.90 -26.96 -32.30
CA LEU A 476 31.65 -25.58 -31.87
C LEU A 476 32.19 -25.34 -30.45
N CYS A 477 31.93 -26.28 -29.54
CA CYS A 477 32.28 -26.19 -28.13
C CYS A 477 33.61 -26.88 -27.77
N GLU A 478 34.45 -27.18 -28.76
CA GLU A 478 35.79 -27.73 -28.51
C GLU A 478 36.62 -26.76 -27.64
N GLY A 479 37.07 -27.24 -26.47
CA GLY A 479 37.86 -26.42 -25.54
C GLY A 479 37.03 -25.52 -24.60
N PHE A 480 35.70 -25.58 -24.66
CA PHE A 480 34.76 -24.92 -23.75
C PHE A 480 34.21 -25.90 -22.70
N ARG A 481 33.78 -25.41 -21.53
CA ARG A 481 33.23 -26.30 -20.49
C ARG A 481 31.85 -26.83 -20.88
N GLN A 482 31.79 -28.12 -21.17
CA GLN A 482 30.54 -28.87 -21.35
C GLN A 482 30.06 -29.55 -20.05
N ARG A 483 30.76 -29.33 -18.93
CA ARG A 483 30.38 -29.88 -17.62
C ARG A 483 29.05 -29.31 -17.10
N PHE A 484 28.67 -28.13 -17.59
CA PHE A 484 27.41 -27.50 -17.24
C PHE A 484 26.38 -27.69 -18.36
N CYS A 485 25.15 -28.01 -18.01
CA CYS A 485 24.06 -28.16 -18.95
C CYS A 485 23.54 -26.83 -19.47
N ALA A 486 23.29 -26.75 -20.77
CA ALA A 486 22.38 -25.75 -21.33
C ALA A 486 20.91 -26.03 -20.98
N LEU A 487 20.10 -24.98 -20.91
CA LEU A 487 18.66 -25.10 -20.65
C LEU A 487 17.99 -25.84 -21.82
N CYS A 488 17.13 -26.81 -21.51
CA CYS A 488 16.44 -27.66 -22.48
C CYS A 488 17.37 -28.56 -23.31
N TYR A 489 18.55 -28.90 -22.78
CA TYR A 489 19.41 -29.97 -23.28
C TYR A 489 19.44 -31.18 -22.34
N PRO A 490 19.72 -32.38 -22.88
CA PRO A 490 19.98 -33.57 -22.08
C PRO A 490 21.13 -33.36 -21.08
N CYS A 491 20.87 -33.67 -19.80
CA CYS A 491 21.77 -33.40 -18.68
C CYS A 491 22.41 -34.61 -18.00
N ALA A 492 22.23 -35.80 -18.55
CA ALA A 492 22.72 -37.01 -17.91
C ALA A 492 24.25 -36.99 -17.74
N GLY A 493 24.73 -37.05 -16.49
CA GLY A 493 26.16 -37.12 -16.15
C GLY A 493 26.91 -35.78 -16.07
N ARG A 494 26.21 -34.64 -15.99
CA ARG A 494 26.79 -33.29 -15.85
C ARG A 494 26.76 -32.76 -14.40
N ASP A 495 27.58 -31.75 -14.09
CA ASP A 495 27.81 -31.24 -12.72
C ASP A 495 26.65 -30.39 -12.19
N ASN A 496 25.85 -29.78 -13.07
CA ASN A 496 24.63 -29.06 -12.71
C ASN A 496 23.46 -29.58 -13.55
N HIS A 497 22.26 -29.55 -12.98
CA HIS A 497 21.04 -29.77 -13.74
C HIS A 497 20.16 -28.53 -13.62
N TRP A 498 19.66 -28.02 -14.74
CA TRP A 498 18.73 -26.89 -14.72
C TRP A 498 17.43 -27.16 -13.93
N LYS A 499 17.10 -28.43 -13.68
CA LYS A 499 16.01 -28.86 -12.78
C LYS A 499 16.29 -28.50 -11.32
N ASP A 500 17.56 -28.47 -10.92
CA ASP A 500 17.99 -28.04 -9.58
C ASP A 500 17.69 -26.55 -9.34
N TRP A 501 17.53 -25.78 -10.42
CA TRP A 501 17.13 -24.37 -10.41
C TRP A 501 15.64 -24.18 -10.64
N ASN A 502 14.86 -25.25 -10.49
CA ASN A 502 13.40 -25.26 -10.62
C ASN A 502 12.88 -24.95 -12.04
N PHE A 503 13.68 -25.19 -13.08
CA PHE A 503 13.22 -25.08 -14.47
C PHE A 503 12.76 -26.43 -15.02
N ASP A 504 11.75 -26.39 -15.87
CA ASP A 504 11.35 -27.49 -16.75
C ASP A 504 11.36 -27.05 -18.22
N CYS A 505 11.40 -28.00 -19.14
CA CYS A 505 11.50 -27.71 -20.57
C CYS A 505 10.44 -28.47 -21.37
N ASP A 506 9.65 -27.70 -22.10
CA ASP A 506 8.65 -28.17 -23.06
C ASP A 506 9.17 -27.91 -24.48
N ASP A 507 9.16 -28.93 -25.34
CA ASP A 507 9.74 -28.85 -26.69
C ASP A 507 9.08 -27.78 -27.59
N VAL A 508 7.86 -27.34 -27.25
CA VAL A 508 7.09 -26.34 -28.01
C VAL A 508 7.14 -24.98 -27.35
N LYS A 509 6.95 -24.92 -26.02
CA LYS A 509 6.86 -23.66 -25.26
C LYS A 509 8.23 -23.14 -24.81
N GLY A 510 9.18 -24.04 -24.59
CA GLY A 510 10.47 -23.75 -24.01
C GLY A 510 10.50 -23.89 -22.50
N ILE A 511 11.12 -22.93 -21.84
CA ILE A 511 11.43 -23.00 -20.41
C ILE A 511 10.19 -22.66 -19.59
N THR A 512 9.88 -23.53 -18.62
CA THR A 512 8.81 -23.39 -17.63
C THR A 512 9.39 -23.70 -16.24
N LEU A 513 8.55 -23.79 -15.20
CA LEU A 513 8.98 -24.17 -13.85
C LEU A 513 8.67 -25.64 -13.57
N LEU A 514 9.63 -26.37 -13.00
CA LEU A 514 9.50 -27.79 -12.63
C LEU A 514 8.52 -27.99 -11.48
N HIS A 515 8.73 -27.22 -10.43
CA HIS A 515 7.75 -27.01 -9.40
C HIS A 515 7.32 -25.56 -9.53
N HIS A 516 6.05 -25.34 -9.83
CA HIS A 516 5.48 -24.09 -9.41
C HIS A 516 5.65 -24.07 -7.89
N THR A 517 6.57 -23.25 -7.38
CA THR A 517 6.45 -22.74 -6.03
C THR A 517 5.00 -22.28 -5.91
N ASN A 518 4.39 -22.51 -4.76
CA ASN A 518 3.12 -21.89 -4.39
C ASN A 518 3.34 -20.35 -4.29
N PHE A 519 3.77 -19.72 -5.38
CA PHE A 519 3.28 -18.43 -5.73
C PHE A 519 1.78 -18.60 -5.74
N LEU A 520 1.13 -17.66 -5.06
CA LEU A 520 -0.29 -17.40 -5.14
C LEU A 520 -0.60 -17.03 -6.60
N VAL A 521 -0.52 -18.01 -7.51
CA VAL A 521 -1.09 -17.94 -8.83
C VAL A 521 -2.58 -18.04 -8.55
N VAL A 522 -3.18 -16.86 -8.43
CA VAL A 522 -4.61 -16.69 -8.62
C VAL A 522 -4.87 -17.15 -10.06
N ASN A 523 -5.17 -18.43 -10.24
CA ASN A 523 -5.67 -18.99 -11.49
C ASN A 523 -7.16 -19.25 -11.27
N PRO A 524 -8.03 -19.06 -12.27
CA PRO A 524 -9.47 -18.96 -12.12
C PRO A 524 -10.17 -20.32 -11.94
N LYS A 525 -9.67 -21.11 -10.98
CA LYS A 525 -10.39 -22.17 -10.25
C LYS A 525 -10.50 -21.83 -8.75
N ASP A 526 -10.09 -20.62 -8.36
CA ASP A 526 -9.96 -20.14 -6.98
C ASP A 526 -11.26 -19.58 -6.38
N SER A 527 -12.31 -20.42 -6.28
CA SER A 527 -13.26 -20.19 -5.19
C SER A 527 -12.61 -20.47 -3.82
N SER A 528 -11.44 -21.15 -3.79
CA SER A 528 -10.68 -21.50 -2.58
C SER A 528 -9.72 -20.44 -2.05
N LEU A 529 -9.49 -19.32 -2.76
CA LEU A 529 -8.70 -18.18 -2.24
C LEU A 529 -9.56 -17.07 -1.65
N VAL A 530 -10.78 -16.86 -2.16
CA VAL A 530 -11.68 -15.83 -1.61
C VAL A 530 -12.31 -16.30 -0.31
N PHE A 531 -12.57 -17.60 -0.21
CA PHE A 531 -13.18 -18.22 0.97
C PHE A 531 -12.25 -19.29 1.55
N ASP A 532 -11.89 -19.13 2.82
CA ASP A 532 -11.20 -20.18 3.56
C ASP A 532 -12.15 -21.35 3.81
N LYS A 533 -11.61 -22.57 3.82
CA LYS A 533 -12.40 -23.78 4.11
C LYS A 533 -12.99 -23.70 5.53
N PRO A 534 -14.27 -24.06 5.71
CA PRO A 534 -14.86 -24.10 7.04
C PRO A 534 -14.13 -25.13 7.91
N ILE A 535 -13.97 -24.80 9.20
CA ILE A 535 -13.47 -25.74 10.20
C ILE A 535 -14.53 -26.84 10.36
N ASP A 536 -14.10 -28.09 10.18
CA ASP A 536 -14.94 -29.27 10.33
C ASP A 536 -14.97 -29.67 11.82
N ALA A 537 -15.81 -28.98 12.59
CA ALA A 537 -16.05 -29.27 14.00
C ALA A 537 -17.55 -29.37 14.27
N THR A 538 -17.95 -30.35 15.08
CA THR A 538 -19.36 -30.53 15.45
C THR A 538 -19.72 -29.56 16.57
N MET A 539 -20.69 -28.68 16.35
CA MET A 539 -21.13 -27.71 17.36
C MET A 539 -21.59 -28.41 18.65
N GLY A 540 -21.10 -27.93 19.81
CA GLY A 540 -21.38 -28.50 21.11
C GLY A 540 -20.48 -29.67 21.52
N SER A 541 -19.53 -30.06 20.67
CA SER A 541 -18.46 -31.00 21.01
C SER A 541 -17.42 -30.36 21.95
N LYS A 542 -16.42 -31.14 22.39
CA LYS A 542 -15.29 -30.59 23.18
C LYS A 542 -14.41 -29.68 22.32
N GLU A 543 -14.38 -29.92 21.02
CA GLU A 543 -13.60 -29.18 20.04
C GLU A 543 -14.30 -27.87 19.62
N ASP A 544 -15.62 -27.75 19.84
CA ASP A 544 -16.42 -26.57 19.50
C ASP A 544 -17.54 -26.31 20.54
N GLU A 545 -17.15 -25.89 21.74
CA GLU A 545 -18.08 -25.70 22.87
C GLU A 545 -19.14 -24.61 22.60
N TRP A 546 -20.30 -24.71 23.26
CA TRP A 546 -21.32 -23.67 23.20
C TRP A 546 -20.87 -22.38 23.91
N ILE A 547 -20.97 -21.24 23.21
CA ILE A 547 -20.96 -19.90 23.81
C ILE A 547 -22.37 -19.56 24.30
N ILE A 548 -23.35 -19.69 23.40
CA ILE A 548 -24.79 -19.60 23.69
C ILE A 548 -25.40 -20.96 23.32
N PRO A 549 -25.83 -21.77 24.31
CA PRO A 549 -26.33 -23.12 24.07
C PRO A 549 -27.41 -23.17 22.98
N GLY A 550 -27.20 -24.03 21.99
CA GLY A 550 -28.14 -24.26 20.89
C GLY A 550 -28.18 -23.17 19.81
N VAL A 551 -27.38 -22.10 19.93
CA VAL A 551 -27.39 -20.98 18.97
C VAL A 551 -26.00 -20.67 18.43
N LEU A 552 -25.01 -20.53 19.32
CA LEU A 552 -23.66 -20.07 18.99
C LEU A 552 -22.58 -20.90 19.69
N SER A 553 -21.69 -21.51 18.90
CA SER A 553 -20.50 -22.23 19.36
C SER A 553 -19.24 -21.35 19.26
N GLN A 554 -18.05 -21.90 19.52
CA GLN A 554 -16.78 -21.17 19.39
C GLN A 554 -16.41 -20.85 17.94
N HIS A 555 -16.83 -21.68 16.98
CA HIS A 555 -16.42 -21.60 15.58
C HIS A 555 -17.57 -21.36 14.59
N SER A 556 -18.83 -21.59 14.97
CA SER A 556 -19.99 -21.39 14.09
C SER A 556 -21.29 -21.06 14.84
N SER A 557 -22.31 -20.60 14.10
CA SER A 557 -23.71 -20.56 14.56
C SER A 557 -24.54 -21.57 13.77
N ILE A 558 -25.69 -21.98 14.32
CA ILE A 558 -26.67 -22.83 13.61
C ILE A 558 -27.21 -22.17 12.33
N TYR A 559 -27.05 -20.85 12.17
CA TYR A 559 -27.47 -20.11 10.98
C TYR A 559 -26.34 -19.86 9.98
N SER A 560 -25.08 -19.94 10.38
CA SER A 560 -23.95 -19.46 9.57
C SER A 560 -23.77 -20.16 8.22
N GLN A 561 -24.32 -21.37 8.06
CA GLN A 561 -24.24 -22.17 6.82
C GLN A 561 -25.61 -22.36 6.14
N THR A 562 -26.67 -21.71 6.62
CA THR A 562 -28.01 -21.79 6.04
C THR A 562 -28.34 -20.50 5.31
N ASP A 563 -29.41 -20.47 4.51
CA ASP A 563 -29.89 -19.22 3.86
C ASP A 563 -30.39 -18.15 4.86
N GLN A 564 -30.48 -18.52 6.15
CA GLN A 564 -30.85 -17.64 7.26
C GLN A 564 -29.65 -16.96 7.93
N TRP A 565 -28.43 -17.10 7.39
CA TRP A 565 -27.21 -16.46 7.92
C TRP A 565 -27.36 -14.93 8.09
N HIS A 566 -28.15 -14.28 7.24
CA HIS A 566 -28.45 -12.85 7.27
C HIS A 566 -29.22 -12.39 8.53
N LEU A 567 -29.81 -13.31 9.30
CA LEU A 567 -30.47 -12.99 10.57
C LEU A 567 -29.47 -12.72 11.70
N LEU A 568 -28.21 -13.14 11.57
CA LEU A 568 -27.17 -12.90 12.56
C LEU A 568 -26.73 -11.43 12.53
N HIS A 569 -26.84 -10.73 13.65
CA HIS A 569 -26.45 -9.33 13.80
C HIS A 569 -25.43 -9.19 14.94
N TRP A 570 -24.34 -8.47 14.68
CA TRP A 570 -23.23 -8.28 15.60
C TRP A 570 -23.09 -6.81 15.95
N MET A 571 -23.00 -6.53 17.25
CA MET A 571 -22.73 -5.21 17.80
C MET A 571 -21.66 -5.33 18.88
N ILE A 572 -20.84 -4.30 19.05
CA ILE A 572 -19.77 -4.28 20.06
C ILE A 572 -20.02 -3.12 21.02
N TRP A 573 -19.88 -3.38 22.33
CA TRP A 573 -19.97 -2.35 23.36
C TRP A 573 -18.87 -2.51 24.42
N THR A 574 -18.00 -1.52 24.54
CA THR A 574 -16.80 -1.60 25.40
C THR A 574 -16.75 -0.53 26.50
N THR A 575 -17.78 0.31 26.61
CA THR A 575 -17.84 1.41 27.58
C THR A 575 -18.76 1.07 28.76
N ASP A 576 -18.66 1.84 29.84
CA ASP A 576 -19.47 1.64 31.05
C ASP A 576 -20.99 1.60 30.74
N PRO A 577 -21.79 0.74 31.39
CA PRO A 577 -23.23 0.65 31.14
C PRO A 577 -23.97 1.98 31.31
N SER A 578 -23.48 2.89 32.16
CA SER A 578 -24.10 4.21 32.36
C SER A 578 -24.03 5.11 31.12
N THR A 579 -23.13 4.82 30.17
CA THR A 579 -23.01 5.53 28.90
C THR A 579 -23.95 5.02 27.81
N PHE A 580 -24.69 3.94 28.08
CA PHE A 580 -25.65 3.37 27.13
C PHE A 580 -26.92 4.21 27.08
N GLN A 581 -27.06 5.03 26.05
CA GLN A 581 -28.14 5.99 25.87
C GLN A 581 -29.44 5.38 25.29
N GLU A 582 -30.54 6.13 25.45
CA GLU A 582 -31.84 5.82 24.82
C GLU A 582 -31.74 5.57 23.31
N ARG A 583 -30.90 6.35 22.60
CA ARG A 583 -30.73 6.17 21.15
C ARG A 583 -30.22 4.77 20.77
N HIS A 584 -29.39 4.13 21.60
CA HIS A 584 -28.84 2.81 21.29
C HIS A 584 -29.90 1.72 21.42
N TYR A 585 -30.81 1.83 22.39
CA TYR A 585 -32.00 0.99 22.45
C TYR A 585 -32.85 1.16 21.18
N LYS A 586 -32.99 2.40 20.71
CA LYS A 586 -33.73 2.69 19.47
C LYS A 586 -33.04 2.16 18.22
N THR A 587 -31.72 2.20 18.15
CA THR A 587 -30.93 1.52 17.11
C THR A 587 -31.25 0.02 17.06
N ILE A 588 -31.32 -0.63 18.22
CA ILE A 588 -31.65 -2.07 18.31
C ILE A 588 -33.09 -2.34 17.89
N GLU A 589 -34.06 -1.55 18.36
CA GLU A 589 -35.48 -1.68 17.98
C GLU A 589 -35.68 -1.55 16.46
N LEU A 590 -34.98 -0.62 15.81
CA LEU A 590 -35.01 -0.41 14.36
C LEU A 590 -34.66 -1.70 13.58
N VAL A 591 -33.68 -2.48 14.06
CA VAL A 591 -33.34 -3.78 13.44
C VAL A 591 -34.55 -4.72 13.49
N TRP A 592 -35.18 -4.86 14.66
CA TRP A 592 -36.31 -5.77 14.83
C TRP A 592 -37.61 -5.30 14.18
N VAL A 593 -37.83 -3.99 14.03
CA VAL A 593 -38.98 -3.48 13.27
C VAL A 593 -38.92 -3.97 11.83
N HIS A 594 -37.74 -3.93 11.21
CA HIS A 594 -37.56 -4.35 9.82
C HIS A 594 -37.24 -5.84 9.66
N THR A 595 -36.68 -6.49 10.67
CA THR A 595 -36.33 -7.91 10.69
C THR A 595 -36.65 -8.51 12.07
N PRO A 596 -37.92 -8.82 12.39
CA PRO A 596 -38.30 -9.29 13.73
C PRO A 596 -37.56 -10.54 14.21
N ARG A 597 -37.16 -11.40 13.27
CA ARG A 597 -36.39 -12.62 13.53
C ARG A 597 -34.88 -12.42 13.65
N ALA A 598 -34.39 -11.18 13.59
CA ALA A 598 -32.97 -10.89 13.77
C ALA A 598 -32.48 -11.34 15.15
N ILE A 599 -31.30 -11.95 15.16
CA ILE A 599 -30.62 -12.43 16.36
C ILE A 599 -29.43 -11.51 16.59
N ILE A 600 -29.50 -10.72 17.65
CA ILE A 600 -28.51 -9.69 17.96
C ILE A 600 -27.55 -10.23 19.02
N PHE A 601 -26.26 -10.22 18.71
CA PHE A 601 -25.19 -10.52 19.66
C PHE A 601 -24.47 -9.24 20.02
N VAL A 602 -24.54 -8.88 21.30
CA VAL A 602 -23.80 -7.74 21.85
C VAL A 602 -22.53 -8.26 22.51
N VAL A 603 -21.40 -8.07 21.83
CA VAL A 603 -20.08 -8.47 22.30
C VAL A 603 -19.52 -7.35 23.19
N THR A 604 -19.30 -7.66 24.47
CA THR A 604 -19.02 -6.63 25.49
C THR A 604 -18.19 -7.16 26.65
N ASN A 605 -17.46 -6.28 27.33
CA ASN A 605 -16.77 -6.59 28.58
C ASN A 605 -17.38 -5.84 29.79
N THR A 606 -18.44 -5.04 29.58
CA THR A 606 -19.00 -4.12 30.58
C THR A 606 -20.47 -4.36 30.90
N LEU A 607 -21.30 -4.76 29.93
CA LEU A 607 -22.73 -4.95 30.17
C LEU A 607 -23.04 -6.24 30.94
N PRO A 608 -23.99 -6.22 31.90
CA PRO A 608 -24.42 -7.41 32.62
C PRO A 608 -25.27 -8.32 31.74
N ARG A 609 -25.25 -9.65 31.96
CA ARG A 609 -25.96 -10.62 31.12
C ARG A 609 -27.47 -10.37 30.95
N GLN A 610 -28.12 -9.78 31.96
CA GLN A 610 -29.57 -9.53 32.00
C GLN A 610 -29.97 -8.16 31.43
N PHE A 611 -29.03 -7.41 30.83
CA PHE A 611 -29.26 -6.01 30.44
C PHE A 611 -30.44 -5.83 29.44
N PHE A 612 -30.73 -6.84 28.62
CA PHE A 612 -31.78 -6.79 27.60
C PHE A 612 -32.94 -7.77 27.87
N ASP A 613 -33.12 -8.24 29.11
CA ASP A 613 -34.17 -9.19 29.49
C ASP A 613 -35.57 -8.71 29.07
N ASP A 614 -35.80 -7.40 29.06
CA ASP A 614 -37.11 -6.84 28.69
C ASP A 614 -37.47 -7.08 27.23
N TYR A 615 -36.48 -7.09 26.32
CA TYR A 615 -36.68 -7.47 24.92
C TYR A 615 -36.83 -8.99 24.76
N GLN A 616 -36.06 -9.77 25.51
CA GLN A 616 -36.17 -11.24 25.49
C GLN A 616 -37.55 -11.73 25.96
N LYS A 617 -38.13 -11.09 26.98
CA LYS A 617 -39.51 -11.36 27.44
C LYS A 617 -40.55 -11.12 26.34
N GLN A 618 -40.25 -10.25 25.37
CA GLN A 618 -41.10 -9.95 24.21
C GLN A 618 -40.83 -10.85 23.01
N GLY A 619 -40.00 -11.89 23.17
CA GLY A 619 -39.66 -12.89 22.15
C GLY A 619 -38.48 -12.52 21.25
N TYR A 620 -37.95 -11.30 21.36
CA TYR A 620 -36.81 -10.87 20.55
C TYR A 620 -35.50 -11.51 21.01
N GLN A 621 -34.66 -11.87 20.05
CA GLN A 621 -33.42 -12.60 20.31
C GLN A 621 -32.24 -11.64 20.42
N ILE A 622 -31.80 -11.37 21.65
CA ILE A 622 -30.59 -10.59 21.93
C ILE A 622 -29.77 -11.29 23.01
N HIS A 623 -28.46 -11.43 22.78
CA HIS A 623 -27.57 -12.19 23.64
C HIS A 623 -26.30 -11.40 23.93
N ILE A 624 -25.92 -11.33 25.21
CA ILE A 624 -24.67 -10.71 25.64
C ILE A 624 -23.55 -11.75 25.61
N ILE A 625 -22.47 -11.42 24.92
CA ILE A 625 -21.27 -12.26 24.85
C ILE A 625 -20.11 -11.51 25.49
N ASN A 626 -19.70 -12.00 26.67
CA ASN A 626 -18.53 -11.48 27.35
C ASN A 626 -17.24 -11.83 26.60
N PHE A 627 -16.27 -10.92 26.58
CA PHE A 627 -14.93 -11.19 26.06
C PHE A 627 -13.84 -10.50 26.90
N ASP A 628 -12.69 -11.16 26.97
CA ASP A 628 -11.43 -10.70 27.54
C ASP A 628 -10.29 -11.47 26.85
N GLN A 629 -9.05 -11.20 27.23
CA GLN A 629 -7.88 -11.86 26.64
C GLN A 629 -7.97 -13.40 26.74
N GLU A 630 -8.37 -13.94 27.90
CA GLU A 630 -8.44 -15.38 28.14
C GLU A 630 -9.56 -16.03 27.31
N LEU A 631 -10.74 -15.41 27.28
CA LEU A 631 -11.88 -15.88 26.50
C LEU A 631 -11.62 -15.84 25.00
N ILE A 632 -10.96 -14.79 24.48
CA ILE A 632 -10.59 -14.71 23.06
C ILE A 632 -9.65 -15.86 22.70
N LEU A 633 -8.63 -16.12 23.52
CA LEU A 633 -7.68 -17.21 23.29
C LEU A 633 -8.35 -18.57 23.41
N LYS A 634 -9.17 -18.78 24.46
CA LYS A 634 -9.91 -20.04 24.68
C LYS A 634 -10.82 -20.37 23.50
N ARG A 635 -11.54 -19.38 22.98
CA ARG A 635 -12.48 -19.54 21.85
C ARG A 635 -11.79 -19.54 20.49
N GLN A 636 -10.46 -19.47 20.45
CA GLN A 636 -9.68 -19.35 19.22
C GLN A 636 -10.16 -18.20 18.30
N TRP A 637 -10.51 -17.07 18.91
CA TRP A 637 -10.91 -15.85 18.22
C TRP A 637 -9.72 -15.06 17.68
N PHE A 638 -8.78 -15.78 17.06
CA PHE A 638 -7.67 -15.23 16.27
C PHE A 638 -7.74 -15.71 14.82
N LEU A 639 -7.14 -14.92 13.92
CA LEU A 639 -7.20 -15.10 12.47
C LEU A 639 -5.92 -15.75 11.91
N GLY A 640 -4.83 -15.68 12.66
CA GLY A 640 -3.53 -16.22 12.28
C GLY A 640 -2.49 -15.97 13.38
N ILE A 641 -1.21 -16.03 13.01
CA ILE A 641 -0.10 -15.90 13.95
C ILE A 641 0.06 -14.48 14.47
N ASN A 642 -0.13 -13.46 13.63
CA ASN A 642 0.08 -12.07 13.99
C ASN A 642 -1.00 -11.60 14.95
N SER A 643 -2.28 -11.88 14.64
CA SER A 643 -3.37 -11.54 15.55
C SER A 643 -3.30 -12.31 16.88
N LYS A 644 -2.89 -13.58 16.85
CA LYS A 644 -2.66 -14.34 18.09
C LYS A 644 -1.58 -13.70 18.95
N ASN A 645 -0.45 -13.30 18.35
CA ASN A 645 0.62 -12.60 19.05
C ASN A 645 0.15 -11.24 19.59
N TRP A 646 -0.63 -10.49 18.80
CA TRP A 646 -1.22 -9.22 19.23
C TRP A 646 -2.12 -9.38 20.47
N ILE A 647 -2.94 -10.43 20.51
CA ILE A 647 -3.78 -10.76 21.68
C ILE A 647 -2.91 -11.19 22.87
N LEU A 648 -1.85 -11.99 22.66
CA LEU A 648 -0.95 -12.38 23.74
C LEU A 648 -0.25 -11.17 24.38
N ASP A 649 0.05 -10.16 23.58
CA ASP A 649 0.61 -8.87 23.99
C ASP A 649 -0.44 -7.88 24.55
N TRP A 650 -1.64 -8.32 24.94
CA TRP A 650 -2.76 -7.46 25.36
C TRP A 650 -2.37 -6.26 26.25
N LYS A 651 -1.60 -6.51 27.31
CA LYS A 651 -1.18 -5.49 28.28
C LYS A 651 -0.35 -4.36 27.64
N LYS A 652 0.45 -4.68 26.62
CA LYS A 652 1.23 -3.68 25.87
C LYS A 652 0.31 -2.74 25.09
N TRP A 653 -0.79 -3.27 24.57
CA TRP A 653 -1.72 -2.52 23.73
C TRP A 653 -2.78 -1.78 24.53
N GLU A 654 -3.11 -2.25 25.73
CA GLU A 654 -4.09 -1.63 26.62
C GLU A 654 -3.76 -0.16 26.94
N GLU A 655 -2.47 0.19 26.97
CA GLU A 655 -1.99 1.57 27.18
C GLU A 655 -2.05 2.44 25.90
N ALA A 656 -2.34 1.87 24.73
CA ALA A 656 -2.37 2.61 23.48
C ALA A 656 -3.60 3.54 23.39
N GLN A 657 -3.40 4.73 22.83
CA GLN A 657 -4.40 5.79 22.76
C GLN A 657 -5.75 5.35 22.15
N TYR A 658 -5.72 4.47 21.15
CA TYR A 658 -6.90 4.03 20.40
C TYR A 658 -7.27 2.56 20.63
N PHE A 659 -6.76 1.93 21.70
CA PHE A 659 -6.96 0.51 21.95
C PHE A 659 -8.42 0.02 21.90
N PRO A 660 -9.41 0.72 22.51
CA PRO A 660 -10.81 0.28 22.41
C PRO A 660 -11.34 0.26 20.98
N TYR A 661 -10.86 1.15 20.12
CA TYR A 661 -11.22 1.19 18.70
C TYR A 661 -10.56 0.05 17.93
N TYR A 662 -9.27 -0.19 18.17
CA TYR A 662 -8.56 -1.34 17.59
C TYR A 662 -9.22 -2.66 17.97
N LEU A 663 -9.61 -2.80 19.22
CA LEU A 663 -10.31 -3.99 19.70
C LEU A 663 -11.66 -4.18 19.01
N ALA A 664 -12.44 -3.10 18.81
CA ALA A 664 -13.69 -3.16 18.07
C ALA A 664 -13.50 -3.46 16.57
N ASP A 665 -12.50 -2.87 15.93
CA ASP A 665 -12.11 -3.13 14.54
C ASP A 665 -11.62 -4.57 14.35
N TYR A 666 -10.89 -5.10 15.31
CA TYR A 666 -10.43 -6.48 15.32
C TYR A 666 -11.61 -7.46 15.47
N MET A 667 -12.43 -7.23 16.50
CA MET A 667 -13.54 -8.13 16.84
C MET A 667 -14.57 -8.19 15.71
N ARG A 668 -14.94 -7.07 15.06
CA ARG A 668 -15.90 -7.10 13.95
C ARG A 668 -15.43 -7.98 12.79
N SER A 669 -14.13 -7.97 12.48
CA SER A 669 -13.54 -8.82 11.44
C SER A 669 -13.55 -10.29 11.82
N VAL A 670 -13.20 -10.60 13.07
CA VAL A 670 -13.25 -11.98 13.59
C VAL A 670 -14.67 -12.54 13.52
N LEU A 671 -15.66 -11.74 13.93
CA LEU A 671 -17.07 -12.15 13.96
C LEU A 671 -17.60 -12.44 12.55
N LEU A 672 -17.37 -11.52 11.59
CA LEU A 672 -17.78 -11.72 10.20
C LEU A 672 -17.03 -12.87 9.55
N TYR A 673 -15.71 -13.00 9.79
CA TYR A 673 -14.92 -14.11 9.25
C TYR A 673 -15.42 -15.47 9.73
N LYS A 674 -15.60 -15.65 11.06
CA LYS A 674 -15.94 -16.95 11.64
C LYS A 674 -17.42 -17.32 11.49
N TYR A 675 -18.32 -16.35 11.67
CA TYR A 675 -19.76 -16.61 11.77
C TYR A 675 -20.58 -16.04 10.61
N GLY A 676 -20.05 -15.06 9.88
CA GLY A 676 -20.83 -14.28 8.92
C GLY A 676 -21.92 -13.45 9.60
N GLY A 677 -22.91 -13.03 8.82
CA GLY A 677 -24.00 -12.18 9.28
C GLY A 677 -23.75 -10.70 8.98
N MET A 678 -24.40 -9.84 9.75
CA MET A 678 -24.35 -8.39 9.63
C MET A 678 -23.63 -7.80 10.84
N TYR A 679 -22.58 -7.03 10.62
CA TYR A 679 -22.01 -6.16 11.64
C TYR A 679 -22.57 -4.75 11.46
N MET A 680 -22.95 -4.13 12.58
CA MET A 680 -23.33 -2.72 12.62
C MET A 680 -22.85 -2.07 13.91
N ASP A 681 -22.32 -0.86 13.80
CA ASP A 681 -22.06 -0.02 14.96
C ASP A 681 -23.39 0.35 15.65
N MET A 682 -23.36 0.56 16.98
CA MET A 682 -24.57 0.90 17.76
C MET A 682 -25.15 2.29 17.49
N ASP A 683 -24.52 3.05 16.60
CA ASP A 683 -24.92 4.36 16.11
C ASP A 683 -25.36 4.35 14.64
N ALA A 684 -25.53 3.16 14.03
CA ALA A 684 -26.08 2.98 12.69
C ALA A 684 -27.59 2.69 12.73
N LEU A 685 -28.42 3.72 12.51
CA LEU A 685 -29.88 3.61 12.54
C LEU A 685 -30.41 2.91 11.28
N TRP A 686 -30.98 1.72 11.45
CA TRP A 686 -31.49 0.90 10.35
C TRP A 686 -32.89 1.35 9.89
N ILE A 687 -33.06 1.78 8.65
CA ILE A 687 -34.31 2.38 8.14
C ILE A 687 -35.11 1.42 7.25
N ARG A 688 -34.46 0.39 6.72
CA ARG A 688 -35.09 -0.69 5.95
C ARG A 688 -34.14 -1.86 5.77
N ALA A 689 -34.68 -3.08 5.74
CA ALA A 689 -33.91 -4.28 5.43
C ALA A 689 -33.36 -4.25 3.98
N PRO A 690 -32.20 -4.87 3.72
CA PRO A 690 -31.69 -4.99 2.35
C PRO A 690 -32.67 -5.85 1.54
N PRO A 691 -32.97 -5.49 0.27
CA PRO A 691 -34.02 -6.15 -0.51
C PRO A 691 -33.70 -7.60 -0.85
N ASP A 692 -32.42 -7.93 -1.00
CA ASP A 692 -31.93 -9.29 -1.19
C ASP A 692 -31.31 -9.78 0.11
N THR A 693 -31.85 -10.88 0.67
CA THR A 693 -31.36 -11.48 1.92
C THR A 693 -30.01 -12.19 1.77
N GLN A 694 -29.60 -12.50 0.54
CA GLN A 694 -28.34 -13.17 0.24
C GLN A 694 -27.22 -12.22 -0.19
N MET A 695 -27.52 -10.92 -0.32
CA MET A 695 -26.53 -9.90 -0.69
C MET A 695 -25.40 -9.79 0.34
N GLU A 696 -24.15 -9.78 -0.13
CA GLU A 696 -22.96 -9.54 0.66
C GLU A 696 -22.38 -8.19 0.29
N PHE A 697 -22.15 -7.32 1.27
CA PHE A 697 -21.82 -5.93 1.00
C PHE A 697 -21.03 -5.21 2.10
N ILE A 698 -20.37 -4.14 1.67
CA ILE A 698 -19.79 -3.09 2.50
C ILE A 698 -20.15 -1.73 1.90
N GLY A 699 -20.42 -0.72 2.72
CA GLY A 699 -20.65 0.64 2.20
C GLY A 699 -19.34 1.37 1.89
N SER A 700 -19.42 2.38 1.04
CA SER A 700 -18.34 3.35 0.81
C SER A 700 -18.65 4.71 1.41
N ASP A 701 -17.63 5.53 1.61
CA ASP A 701 -17.73 6.94 1.99
C ASP A 701 -16.54 7.69 1.35
N PHE A 702 -16.45 9.01 1.50
CA PHE A 702 -15.46 9.84 0.82
C PHE A 702 -14.59 10.63 1.80
N SER A 703 -13.27 10.64 1.56
CA SER A 703 -12.33 11.53 2.24
C SER A 703 -11.77 12.57 1.27
N SER A 704 -11.85 13.84 1.64
CA SER A 704 -11.24 14.96 0.90
C SER A 704 -9.81 15.27 1.36
N MET A 705 -9.28 14.53 2.33
CA MET A 705 -7.95 14.79 2.89
C MET A 705 -6.86 14.27 1.95
N PRO A 706 -5.89 15.10 1.51
CA PRO A 706 -4.85 14.67 0.57
C PRO A 706 -4.01 13.48 1.06
N ALA A 707 -3.78 13.39 2.38
CA ALA A 707 -3.06 12.26 2.99
C ALA A 707 -3.82 10.93 2.90
N ASP A 708 -5.14 10.97 2.67
CA ASP A 708 -5.97 9.78 2.58
C ASP A 708 -6.05 9.20 1.17
N LEU A 709 -5.88 10.05 0.15
CA LEU A 709 -6.00 9.68 -1.26
C LEU A 709 -5.01 8.58 -1.71
N GLU A 710 -3.90 8.43 -0.99
CA GLU A 710 -2.92 7.36 -1.25
C GLU A 710 -3.53 5.96 -1.03
N TRP A 711 -4.42 5.83 -0.05
CA TRP A 711 -4.94 4.55 0.42
C TRP A 711 -6.42 4.32 0.11
N THR A 712 -7.15 5.32 -0.39
CA THR A 712 -8.52 5.21 -0.91
C THR A 712 -8.57 4.35 -2.17
N LEU A 713 -9.74 3.79 -2.48
CA LEU A 713 -9.96 2.93 -3.65
C LEU A 713 -9.63 3.66 -4.97
N ASP A 714 -9.92 4.96 -5.03
CA ASP A 714 -9.74 5.80 -6.20
C ASP A 714 -9.18 7.18 -5.84
N THR A 715 -8.95 8.01 -6.86
CA THR A 715 -8.47 9.40 -6.72
C THR A 715 -9.53 10.36 -6.20
N ASN A 716 -10.80 9.96 -6.15
CA ASN A 716 -11.91 10.76 -5.63
C ASN A 716 -12.03 10.65 -4.10
N GLY A 717 -11.21 9.80 -3.48
CA GLY A 717 -11.17 9.63 -2.04
C GLY A 717 -12.17 8.61 -1.51
N THR A 718 -12.70 7.72 -2.37
CA THR A 718 -13.62 6.67 -1.95
C THR A 718 -12.91 5.69 -1.02
N TYR A 719 -13.40 5.52 0.21
CA TYR A 719 -12.91 4.54 1.16
C TYR A 719 -14.04 3.65 1.69
N LEU A 720 -13.69 2.59 2.41
CA LEU A 720 -14.63 1.62 2.96
C LEU A 720 -14.71 1.76 4.48
N PRO A 721 -15.73 2.45 5.01
CA PRO A 721 -15.99 2.41 6.44
C PRO A 721 -16.50 1.03 6.82
N ASN A 722 -15.86 0.44 7.83
CA ASN A 722 -16.19 -0.87 8.37
C ASN A 722 -17.26 -0.80 9.48
N GLY A 723 -18.12 0.23 9.46
CA GLY A 723 -19.16 0.44 10.48
C GLY A 723 -20.45 -0.33 10.21
N VAL A 724 -20.74 -0.66 8.95
CA VAL A 724 -21.87 -1.51 8.54
C VAL A 724 -21.41 -2.43 7.42
N MET A 725 -21.49 -3.74 7.65
CA MET A 725 -20.98 -4.79 6.73
C MET A 725 -21.87 -6.03 6.83
N ARG A 726 -22.08 -6.74 5.73
CA ARG A 726 -22.81 -8.01 5.73
C ARG A 726 -22.15 -9.04 4.84
N PHE A 727 -21.75 -10.18 5.40
CA PHE A 727 -20.99 -11.22 4.70
C PHE A 727 -21.35 -12.60 5.20
N ARG A 728 -21.28 -13.61 4.33
CA ARG A 728 -21.23 -15.02 4.74
C ARG A 728 -19.92 -15.28 5.48
N LYS A 729 -19.89 -16.36 6.25
CA LYS A 729 -18.65 -16.77 6.93
C LYS A 729 -17.59 -17.20 5.91
N GLY A 730 -16.32 -17.02 6.26
CA GLY A 730 -15.19 -17.61 5.54
C GLY A 730 -14.47 -16.69 4.56
N TRP A 731 -14.90 -15.43 4.34
CA TRP A 731 -14.17 -14.49 3.48
C TRP A 731 -12.72 -14.30 3.97
N ALA A 732 -11.76 -14.86 3.22
CA ALA A 732 -10.33 -14.84 3.54
C ALA A 732 -9.81 -13.40 3.67
N MET A 733 -10.44 -12.44 2.98
CA MET A 733 -10.18 -11.00 3.11
C MET A 733 -10.03 -10.55 4.57
N PHE A 734 -10.97 -10.91 5.45
CA PHE A 734 -10.96 -10.48 6.85
C PHE A 734 -9.73 -10.98 7.61
N ARG A 735 -9.31 -12.22 7.35
CA ARG A 735 -8.08 -12.79 7.90
C ARG A 735 -6.87 -12.05 7.34
N GLU A 736 -6.76 -11.94 6.03
CA GLU A 736 -5.54 -11.44 5.38
C GLU A 736 -5.26 -9.97 5.65
N TYR A 737 -6.26 -9.08 5.53
CA TYR A 737 -6.00 -7.67 5.79
C TYR A 737 -5.65 -7.44 7.25
N MET A 738 -6.27 -8.19 8.17
CA MET A 738 -6.04 -8.05 9.61
C MET A 738 -4.66 -8.58 10.01
N GLU A 739 -4.28 -9.77 9.51
CA GLU A 739 -2.94 -10.33 9.74
C GLU A 739 -1.83 -9.45 9.16
N ASN A 740 -2.07 -8.79 8.02
CA ASN A 740 -1.13 -7.84 7.43
C ASN A 740 -1.05 -6.54 8.25
N ALA A 741 -2.19 -6.03 8.71
CA ALA A 741 -2.25 -4.81 9.53
C ALA A 741 -1.56 -5.00 10.89
N LEU A 742 -1.68 -6.17 11.51
CA LEU A 742 -1.09 -6.52 12.82
C LEU A 742 0.37 -7.04 12.72
N SER A 743 1.07 -6.77 11.63
CA SER A 743 2.50 -7.10 11.49
C SER A 743 3.39 -6.29 12.44
N GLU A 744 4.68 -6.64 12.55
CA GLU A 744 5.65 -6.04 13.51
C GLU A 744 5.75 -4.50 13.44
N THR A 745 5.30 -3.89 12.34
CA THR A 745 5.29 -2.45 12.09
C THR A 745 3.99 -1.71 12.46
N PHE A 746 3.06 -2.32 13.21
CA PHE A 746 1.76 -1.70 13.54
C PHE A 746 1.91 -0.37 14.32
N PRO A 747 1.44 0.78 13.77
CA PRO A 747 1.61 2.09 14.39
C PRO A 747 0.57 2.34 15.49
N THR A 748 1.02 2.55 16.73
CA THR A 748 0.17 2.81 17.91
C THR A 748 -0.61 4.13 17.87
N SER A 749 -0.20 5.07 17.01
CA SER A 749 -0.78 6.42 16.92
C SER A 749 -1.81 6.58 15.79
N CYS A 750 -2.07 5.54 15.01
CA CYS A 750 -2.93 5.64 13.84
C CYS A 750 -4.34 5.13 14.11
N PHE A 751 -5.32 6.04 14.22
CA PHE A 751 -6.71 5.69 14.54
C PHE A 751 -7.35 4.71 13.54
N ASN A 752 -7.19 4.92 12.23
CA ASN A 752 -7.89 4.16 11.19
C ASN A 752 -7.07 2.98 10.61
N CYS A 753 -5.87 2.69 11.15
CA CYS A 753 -4.94 1.73 10.55
C CYS A 753 -5.33 0.26 10.71
N LEU A 754 -6.26 -0.09 11.61
CA LEU A 754 -6.76 -1.46 11.76
C LEU A 754 -8.15 -1.67 11.13
N GLY A 755 -8.96 -0.61 11.10
CA GLY A 755 -10.29 -0.60 10.49
C GLY A 755 -10.30 -0.09 9.04
N PRO A 756 -10.89 1.10 8.76
CA PRO A 756 -11.16 1.53 7.38
C PRO A 756 -9.94 1.55 6.46
N ARG A 757 -8.78 2.00 6.93
CA ARG A 757 -7.58 2.10 6.09
C ARG A 757 -7.06 0.73 5.67
N ALA A 758 -7.05 -0.25 6.58
CA ALA A 758 -6.52 -1.58 6.29
C ALA A 758 -7.41 -2.33 5.29
N ILE A 759 -8.72 -2.35 5.54
CA ILE A 759 -9.67 -3.02 4.62
C ILE A 759 -9.72 -2.31 3.27
N THR A 760 -9.70 -0.97 3.23
CA THR A 760 -9.69 -0.22 1.96
C THR A 760 -8.43 -0.52 1.14
N LYS A 761 -7.25 -0.55 1.75
CA LYS A 761 -6.00 -0.92 1.06
C LYS A 761 -6.04 -2.33 0.49
N TYR A 762 -6.57 -3.28 1.26
CA TYR A 762 -6.68 -4.66 0.81
C TYR A 762 -7.67 -4.79 -0.35
N VAL A 763 -8.87 -4.21 -0.20
CA VAL A 763 -9.89 -4.23 -1.26
C VAL A 763 -9.39 -3.50 -2.51
N LYS A 764 -8.71 -2.36 -2.39
CA LYS A 764 -8.08 -1.65 -3.53
C LYS A 764 -7.17 -2.59 -4.34
N LYS A 765 -6.41 -3.45 -3.65
CA LYS A 765 -5.47 -4.39 -4.29
C LYS A 765 -6.18 -5.56 -5.00
N TYR A 766 -7.33 -6.00 -4.48
CA TYR A 766 -8.00 -7.22 -4.94
C TYR A 766 -9.44 -7.00 -5.43
N LEU A 767 -9.81 -5.76 -5.76
CA LEU A 767 -11.19 -5.33 -6.02
C LEU A 767 -11.90 -6.23 -7.03
N ASN A 768 -11.30 -6.42 -8.21
CA ASN A 768 -11.87 -7.22 -9.28
C ASN A 768 -12.19 -8.66 -8.83
N ILE A 769 -11.26 -9.30 -8.11
CA ILE A 769 -11.43 -10.69 -7.65
C ILE A 769 -12.56 -10.79 -6.62
N LEU A 770 -12.64 -9.83 -5.70
CA LEU A 770 -13.66 -9.82 -4.67
C LEU A 770 -15.06 -9.55 -5.26
N GLU A 771 -15.17 -8.60 -6.20
CA GLU A 771 -16.44 -8.28 -6.88
C GLU A 771 -16.92 -9.43 -7.77
N GLU A 772 -16.02 -10.09 -8.51
CA GLU A 772 -16.33 -11.30 -9.28
C GLU A 772 -16.88 -12.44 -8.41
N ASN A 773 -16.51 -12.48 -7.12
CA ASN A 773 -16.97 -13.47 -6.14
C ASN A 773 -18.10 -12.95 -5.24
N GLY A 774 -18.74 -11.84 -5.60
CA GLY A 774 -20.00 -11.38 -4.99
C GLY A 774 -19.89 -10.28 -3.95
N LEU A 775 -18.69 -9.73 -3.68
CA LEU A 775 -18.55 -8.50 -2.88
C LEU A 775 -19.27 -7.35 -3.59
N LYS A 776 -20.21 -6.69 -2.91
CA LYS A 776 -20.80 -5.44 -3.39
C LYS A 776 -20.34 -4.25 -2.55
N ILE A 777 -19.71 -3.28 -3.20
CA ILE A 777 -19.43 -1.98 -2.59
C ILE A 777 -20.64 -1.07 -2.85
N LEU A 778 -21.38 -0.75 -1.78
CA LEU A 778 -22.56 0.09 -1.88
C LEU A 778 -22.15 1.57 -1.89
N PRO A 779 -22.73 2.39 -2.78
CA PRO A 779 -22.53 3.84 -2.76
C PRO A 779 -22.85 4.45 -1.39
N SER A 780 -22.17 5.55 -1.05
CA SER A 780 -22.27 6.16 0.27
C SER A 780 -23.69 6.51 0.67
N GLN A 781 -24.52 6.99 -0.26
CA GLN A 781 -25.90 7.35 0.03
C GLN A 781 -26.74 6.20 0.61
N ILE A 782 -26.36 4.94 0.39
CA ILE A 782 -27.14 3.79 0.87
C ILE A 782 -26.97 3.60 2.38
N LEU A 783 -25.75 3.67 2.92
CA LEU A 783 -25.47 3.40 4.34
C LEU A 783 -25.02 4.64 5.12
N TYR A 784 -24.46 5.62 4.43
CA TYR A 784 -23.87 6.85 4.93
C TYR A 784 -24.43 8.06 4.15
N PRO A 785 -25.76 8.33 4.19
CA PRO A 785 -26.41 9.39 3.43
C PRO A 785 -25.91 10.80 3.75
N ARG A 786 -25.21 10.97 4.87
CA ARG A 786 -24.50 12.20 5.25
C ARG A 786 -23.19 11.84 5.93
N ASP A 787 -22.17 12.65 5.65
CA ASP A 787 -20.86 12.53 6.28
C ASP A 787 -20.88 12.95 7.77
N TYR A 788 -19.78 12.65 8.47
CA TYR A 788 -19.62 12.91 9.90
C TYR A 788 -19.66 14.40 10.30
N ILE A 789 -19.51 15.33 9.35
CA ILE A 789 -19.59 16.78 9.59
C ILE A 789 -21.05 17.21 9.55
N GLN A 790 -21.79 16.77 8.53
CA GLN A 790 -23.17 17.20 8.28
C GLN A 790 -24.18 16.45 9.15
N ILE A 791 -23.87 15.24 9.60
CA ILE A 791 -24.77 14.39 10.37
C ILE A 791 -25.30 15.05 11.65
N VAL A 792 -24.53 15.97 12.24
CA VAL A 792 -24.92 16.74 13.43
C VAL A 792 -26.23 17.51 13.21
N ASN A 793 -26.50 17.95 11.97
CA ASN A 793 -27.72 18.69 11.65
C ASN A 793 -28.97 17.81 11.73
N PHE A 794 -28.84 16.49 11.55
CA PHE A 794 -29.97 15.56 11.66
C PHE A 794 -30.47 15.36 13.10
N LEU A 795 -29.69 15.82 14.09
CA LEU A 795 -30.07 15.82 15.51
C LEU A 795 -30.77 17.13 15.92
N LYS A 796 -30.75 18.17 15.07
CA LYS A 796 -31.34 19.48 15.38
C LYS A 796 -32.74 19.61 14.80
N HIS A 797 -33.57 20.40 15.45
CA HIS A 797 -34.91 20.72 14.96
C HIS A 797 -34.83 21.33 13.54
N ASP A 798 -35.63 20.79 12.62
CA ASP A 798 -35.71 21.29 11.25
C ASP A 798 -37.16 21.16 10.74
N PRO A 799 -37.83 22.27 10.37
CA PRO A 799 -39.18 22.23 9.80
C PRO A 799 -39.31 21.36 8.54
N THR A 800 -38.21 21.14 7.82
CA THR A 800 -38.15 20.30 6.61
C THR A 800 -37.76 18.85 6.90
N ALA A 801 -37.53 18.48 8.15
CA ALA A 801 -37.05 17.14 8.55
C ALA A 801 -37.92 15.99 8.02
N SER A 802 -39.24 16.19 7.94
CA SER A 802 -40.16 15.16 7.38
C SER A 802 -39.92 14.92 5.89
N GLN A 803 -39.62 15.96 5.12
CA GLN A 803 -39.33 15.85 3.68
C GLN A 803 -37.96 15.22 3.46
N GLU A 804 -36.97 15.60 4.27
CA GLU A 804 -35.63 15.02 4.21
C GLU A 804 -35.65 13.53 4.59
N LEU A 805 -36.40 13.13 5.62
CA LEU A 805 -36.58 11.73 6.00
C LEU A 805 -37.20 10.90 4.86
N GLN A 806 -38.21 11.44 4.16
CA GLN A 806 -38.81 10.80 2.99
C GLN A 806 -37.82 10.68 1.83
N LYS A 807 -36.90 11.63 1.66
CA LYS A 807 -35.84 11.56 0.64
C LYS A 807 -34.83 10.46 0.98
N ILE A 808 -34.35 10.44 2.23
CA ILE A 808 -33.37 9.45 2.70
C ILE A 808 -33.91 8.03 2.52
N GLU A 809 -35.15 7.76 2.90
CA GLU A 809 -35.74 6.42 2.78
C GLU A 809 -35.78 5.89 1.33
N LYS A 810 -35.94 6.77 0.33
CA LYS A 810 -35.97 6.34 -1.07
C LYS A 810 -34.66 5.72 -1.54
N GLU A 811 -33.54 6.15 -0.97
CA GLU A 811 -32.19 5.83 -1.46
C GLU A 811 -31.34 5.08 -0.42
N SER A 812 -31.72 5.14 0.86
CA SER A 812 -30.87 4.72 1.99
C SER A 812 -31.48 3.58 2.80
N TRP A 813 -30.62 2.72 3.32
CA TRP A 813 -30.96 1.62 4.23
C TRP A 813 -30.60 1.94 5.68
N SER A 814 -29.65 2.85 5.89
CA SER A 814 -29.16 3.23 7.20
C SER A 814 -28.80 4.71 7.26
N ILE A 815 -28.84 5.29 8.47
CA ILE A 815 -28.19 6.55 8.82
C ILE A 815 -27.15 6.27 9.90
N HIS A 816 -25.86 6.41 9.58
CA HIS A 816 -24.79 6.34 10.57
C HIS A 816 -24.63 7.68 11.30
N LEU A 817 -24.69 7.67 12.63
CA LEU A 817 -24.64 8.90 13.45
C LEU A 817 -23.23 9.33 13.84
N TYR A 818 -22.20 8.51 13.61
CA TYR A 818 -20.81 8.78 14.02
C TYR A 818 -20.71 9.19 15.49
N GLY A 819 -20.96 8.26 16.41
CA GLY A 819 -21.14 8.47 17.85
C GLY A 819 -20.02 9.23 18.55
N LYS A 820 -18.78 9.17 18.03
CA LYS A 820 -17.68 10.03 18.48
C LYS A 820 -18.02 11.53 18.43
N SER A 821 -18.80 11.95 17.44
CA SER A 821 -19.21 13.34 17.17
C SER A 821 -20.59 13.70 17.71
N THR A 822 -21.46 12.71 17.93
CA THR A 822 -22.89 12.92 18.22
C THR A 822 -23.36 12.43 19.58
N ASN A 823 -22.62 11.57 20.27
CA ASN A 823 -23.06 10.99 21.56
C ASN A 823 -23.24 12.03 22.67
N SER A 824 -22.53 13.16 22.62
CA SER A 824 -22.67 14.25 23.59
C SER A 824 -23.73 15.29 23.20
N LYS A 825 -24.50 15.06 22.13
CA LYS A 825 -25.49 16.00 21.59
C LYS A 825 -26.89 15.46 21.75
N LEU A 826 -27.83 16.29 22.19
CA LEU A 826 -29.24 15.92 22.32
C LEU A 826 -29.88 15.74 20.94
N ILE A 827 -30.80 14.79 20.82
CA ILE A 827 -31.71 14.69 19.68
C ILE A 827 -32.88 15.63 19.98
N GLU A 828 -32.96 16.75 19.26
CA GLU A 828 -34.02 17.74 19.41
C GLU A 828 -35.33 17.25 18.81
N GLU A 829 -36.44 17.62 19.45
CA GLU A 829 -37.77 17.29 18.94
C GLU A 829 -38.00 17.94 17.56
N GLY A 830 -38.55 17.16 16.62
CA GLY A 830 -38.76 17.60 15.24
C GLY A 830 -37.50 17.54 14.35
N SER A 831 -36.40 16.96 14.83
CA SER A 831 -35.24 16.61 14.01
C SER A 831 -35.49 15.37 13.15
N VAL A 832 -34.65 15.14 12.12
CA VAL A 832 -34.75 13.94 11.26
C VAL A 832 -34.65 12.66 12.09
N VAL A 833 -33.71 12.60 13.04
CA VAL A 833 -33.51 11.43 13.91
C VAL A 833 -34.66 11.26 14.90
N ASP A 834 -35.21 12.34 15.47
CA ASP A 834 -36.39 12.27 16.34
C ASP A 834 -37.60 11.68 15.60
N LEU A 835 -37.88 12.18 14.40
CA LEU A 835 -38.98 11.68 13.56
C LEU A 835 -38.80 10.20 13.21
N LEU A 836 -37.57 9.79 12.87
CA LEU A 836 -37.24 8.40 12.56
C LEU A 836 -37.46 7.48 13.78
N ILE A 837 -36.89 7.84 14.93
CA ILE A 837 -37.00 7.06 16.17
C ILE A 837 -38.46 6.96 16.62
N LYS A 838 -39.20 8.07 16.62
CA LYS A 838 -40.62 8.08 16.99
C LYS A 838 -41.42 7.14 16.10
N LYS A 839 -41.13 7.12 14.79
CA LYS A 839 -41.83 6.28 13.82
C LYS A 839 -41.59 4.78 14.02
N PHE A 840 -40.35 4.36 14.27
CA PHE A 840 -39.97 2.94 14.29
C PHE A 840 -39.64 2.40 15.70
N SER A 841 -40.19 2.99 16.74
CA SER A 841 -40.01 2.47 18.10
C SER A 841 -40.99 1.32 18.39
N LEU A 842 -40.55 0.30 19.14
CA LEU A 842 -41.40 -0.82 19.57
C LEU A 842 -42.16 -0.53 20.87
N ASP A 843 -41.78 0.54 21.59
CA ASP A 843 -42.35 0.93 22.89
C ASP A 843 -42.29 -0.20 23.93
N ILE A 844 -41.16 -0.91 23.96
CA ILE A 844 -40.88 -1.91 24.98
C ILE A 844 -40.29 -1.18 26.20
N PRO A 845 -40.88 -1.33 27.40
CA PRO A 845 -40.30 -0.77 28.62
C PRO A 845 -38.90 -1.37 28.85
N HIS A 846 -37.92 -0.54 29.15
CA HIS A 846 -36.58 -0.98 29.52
C HIS A 846 -36.00 -0.09 30.62
N SER A 847 -34.84 -0.48 31.15
CA SER A 847 -34.13 0.28 32.20
C SER A 847 -33.86 1.73 31.76
N PRO A 848 -34.00 2.72 32.66
CA PRO A 848 -33.74 4.13 32.35
C PRO A 848 -32.33 4.34 31.79
N ALA A 849 -32.24 5.05 30.66
CA ALA A 849 -30.97 5.44 30.05
C ALA A 849 -30.87 6.96 29.91
N PRO A 850 -29.64 7.51 29.85
CA PRO A 850 -29.45 8.92 29.57
C PRO A 850 -29.75 9.26 28.10
N LEU A 851 -30.14 10.52 27.84
CA LEU A 851 -30.40 11.02 26.48
C LEU A 851 -29.13 11.46 25.73
N VAL A 852 -28.08 11.77 26.48
CA VAL A 852 -26.75 12.19 26.00
C VAL A 852 -25.68 11.54 26.86
N LYS A 853 -24.47 11.44 26.34
CA LYS A 853 -23.30 10.96 27.08
C LYS A 853 -23.09 11.83 28.33
N ASP A 854 -22.79 11.18 29.45
CA ASP A 854 -22.57 11.79 30.77
C ASP A 854 -23.82 12.49 31.37
N GLY A 855 -25.00 12.28 30.77
CA GLY A 855 -26.28 12.73 31.31
C GLY A 855 -26.84 11.81 32.39
N ASN A 856 -27.85 12.28 33.12
CA ASN A 856 -28.59 11.44 34.07
C ASN A 856 -29.64 10.58 33.34
N PRO A 857 -29.91 9.35 33.81
CA PRO A 857 -31.01 8.54 33.29
C PRO A 857 -32.37 9.25 33.41
N ASP A 858 -33.19 9.16 32.37
CA ASP A 858 -34.54 9.74 32.40
C ASP A 858 -35.48 8.94 33.32
N LYS A 859 -35.77 9.50 34.49
CA LYS A 859 -36.65 8.88 35.50
C LYS A 859 -38.14 9.04 35.21
N ASN A 860 -38.53 9.88 34.26
CA ASN A 860 -39.94 10.21 33.98
C ASN A 860 -40.57 9.32 32.89
N ARG A 861 -39.93 8.18 32.59
CA ARG A 861 -40.32 7.34 31.46
C ARG A 861 -41.58 6.51 31.75
N LYS A 862 -42.42 6.36 30.72
CA LYS A 862 -43.65 5.56 30.78
C LYS A 862 -43.32 4.07 30.94
N GLN A 863 -43.94 3.43 31.93
CA GLN A 863 -43.78 2.00 32.22
C GLN A 863 -44.73 1.10 31.42
N SER A 864 -45.73 1.70 30.78
CA SER A 864 -46.70 1.00 29.94
C SER A 864 -47.08 1.87 28.76
N TYR A 865 -47.30 1.24 27.61
CA TYR A 865 -47.72 1.86 26.37
C TYR A 865 -49.04 1.21 25.93
N ALA A 866 -49.85 1.95 25.18
CA ALA A 866 -51.07 1.41 24.60
C ALA A 866 -50.74 0.63 23.32
N LEU A 867 -51.46 -0.47 23.08
CA LEU A 867 -51.36 -1.21 21.82
C LEU A 867 -51.66 -0.30 20.64
N ARG A 868 -50.73 -0.25 19.68
CA ARG A 868 -50.89 0.49 18.42
C ARG A 868 -50.38 -0.33 17.26
N LEU A 869 -51.08 -0.23 16.14
CA LEU A 869 -50.67 -0.76 14.85
C LEU A 869 -50.14 0.39 13.99
N GLU A 870 -48.86 0.31 13.66
CA GLU A 870 -48.16 1.27 12.82
C GLU A 870 -48.07 0.75 11.39
N GLY A 871 -48.20 1.66 10.43
CA GLY A 871 -48.08 1.37 9.00
C GLY A 871 -48.45 2.59 8.14
N PRO A 872 -48.38 2.45 6.80
CA PRO A 872 -48.63 3.57 5.90
C PRO A 872 -50.12 3.87 5.81
N LYS A 873 -50.49 5.16 5.79
CA LYS A 873 -51.85 5.57 5.43
C LYS A 873 -52.11 5.39 3.92
N THR A 874 -51.07 5.56 3.13
CA THR A 874 -51.11 5.42 1.67
C THR A 874 -49.90 4.60 1.23
N TYR A 875 -50.14 3.57 0.43
CA TYR A 875 -49.12 2.67 -0.09
C TYR A 875 -49.14 2.71 -1.63
N ARG A 876 -47.98 2.90 -2.26
CA ARG A 876 -47.87 2.84 -3.72
C ARG A 876 -47.33 1.47 -4.11
N PHE A 877 -48.12 0.71 -4.87
CA PHE A 877 -47.68 -0.57 -5.40
C PHE A 877 -46.72 -0.37 -6.58
N ILE A 878 -45.59 -1.08 -6.55
CA ILE A 878 -44.60 -1.11 -7.64
C ILE A 878 -44.40 -2.56 -8.06
N SER A 879 -44.64 -2.85 -9.34
CA SER A 879 -44.45 -4.18 -9.91
C SER A 879 -42.96 -4.52 -10.11
N THR A 880 -42.62 -5.81 -10.18
CA THR A 880 -41.23 -6.26 -10.41
C THR A 880 -40.66 -5.71 -11.71
N ALA A 881 -41.45 -5.75 -12.79
CA ALA A 881 -41.04 -5.26 -14.10
C ALA A 881 -40.75 -3.74 -14.11
N THR A 882 -41.43 -2.99 -13.24
CA THR A 882 -41.18 -1.56 -13.04
C THR A 882 -39.96 -1.32 -12.16
N ALA A 883 -39.76 -2.15 -11.14
CA ALA A 883 -38.63 -2.07 -10.23
C ALA A 883 -37.28 -2.29 -10.94
N ASP A 884 -37.21 -3.24 -11.89
CA ASP A 884 -36.00 -3.50 -12.67
C ASP A 884 -35.56 -2.29 -13.52
N ARG A 885 -36.49 -1.38 -13.87
CA ARG A 885 -36.18 -0.15 -14.63
C ARG A 885 -35.78 1.05 -13.76
N LEU A 886 -36.12 1.06 -12.46
CA LEU A 886 -35.97 2.23 -11.57
C LEU A 886 -34.71 2.22 -10.69
N MET A 887 -33.79 1.28 -10.93
CA MET A 887 -32.63 0.97 -10.06
C MET A 887 -33.01 0.43 -8.67
N GLN A 888 -32.28 -0.62 -8.27
CA GLN A 888 -32.59 -1.64 -7.23
C GLN A 888 -32.77 -1.18 -5.77
N TYR A 889 -32.85 0.13 -5.48
CA TYR A 889 -32.71 0.64 -4.10
C TYR A 889 -33.97 1.30 -3.52
N SER A 890 -35.03 1.51 -4.30
CA SER A 890 -36.18 2.31 -3.87
C SER A 890 -37.46 1.49 -3.62
N GLY A 891 -38.16 1.85 -2.53
CA GLY A 891 -39.55 1.46 -2.29
C GLY A 891 -39.78 0.02 -1.82
N SER A 892 -41.04 -0.22 -1.47
CA SER A 892 -41.60 -1.52 -1.17
C SER A 892 -41.86 -2.30 -2.46
N LEU A 893 -41.23 -3.46 -2.62
CA LEU A 893 -41.25 -4.21 -3.87
C LEU A 893 -42.31 -5.32 -3.85
N ASN A 894 -42.97 -5.53 -4.99
CA ASN A 894 -43.87 -6.66 -5.21
C ASN A 894 -44.98 -6.79 -4.15
N GLY A 895 -45.45 -5.66 -3.63
CA GLY A 895 -46.53 -5.64 -2.65
C GLY A 895 -46.11 -5.94 -1.21
N GLN A 896 -44.82 -6.08 -0.92
CA GLN A 896 -44.33 -6.15 0.47
C GLN A 896 -44.44 -4.79 1.15
N PHE A 897 -44.51 -4.78 2.48
CA PHE A 897 -44.51 -3.55 3.29
C PHE A 897 -43.15 -3.39 3.99
N GLN A 898 -42.31 -2.50 3.47
CA GLN A 898 -40.92 -2.31 3.92
C GLN A 898 -40.57 -0.81 4.05
N GLY A 899 -39.52 -0.48 4.81
CA GLY A 899 -39.09 0.90 5.03
C GLY A 899 -40.14 1.73 5.77
N LEU A 900 -40.47 2.94 5.30
CA LEU A 900 -41.52 3.79 5.90
C LEU A 900 -42.92 3.16 5.79
N ASN A 901 -43.09 2.12 4.97
CA ASN A 901 -44.33 1.39 4.79
C ASN A 901 -44.42 0.10 5.62
N VAL A 902 -43.42 -0.22 6.44
CA VAL A 902 -43.44 -1.43 7.28
C VAL A 902 -44.65 -1.42 8.21
N ILE A 903 -45.28 -2.58 8.37
CA ILE A 903 -46.45 -2.78 9.24
C ILE A 903 -46.02 -3.57 10.46
N PHE A 904 -46.26 -3.03 11.65
CA PHE A 904 -45.90 -3.67 12.91
C PHE A 904 -46.76 -3.12 14.06
N ILE A 905 -46.86 -3.87 15.15
CA ILE A 905 -47.45 -3.40 16.40
C ILE A 905 -46.38 -2.95 17.38
N ARG A 906 -46.78 -2.05 18.29
CA ARG A 906 -45.98 -1.53 19.40
C ARG A 906 -46.81 -1.38 20.67
N GLY A 907 -46.13 -1.32 21.81
CA GLY A 907 -46.76 -1.14 23.12
C GLY A 907 -47.59 -2.33 23.60
N VAL A 908 -47.10 -3.55 23.34
CA VAL A 908 -47.80 -4.79 23.70
C VAL A 908 -47.35 -5.29 25.09
N PRO A 909 -48.27 -5.81 25.93
CA PRO A 909 -47.90 -6.48 27.18
C PRO A 909 -46.94 -7.65 26.95
N SER A 910 -46.09 -7.95 27.94
CA SER A 910 -45.07 -9.02 27.85
C SER A 910 -45.62 -10.43 27.80
N LYS A 911 -46.92 -10.63 28.04
CA LYS A 911 -47.63 -11.90 27.87
C LYS A 911 -48.93 -11.63 27.16
N ILE A 912 -49.14 -12.33 26.06
CA ILE A 912 -50.38 -12.31 25.28
C ILE A 912 -50.90 -13.75 25.32
N ASN A 913 -52.16 -13.97 25.69
CA ASN A 913 -52.72 -15.33 25.66
C ASN A 913 -53.17 -15.71 24.25
N LYS A 914 -53.71 -14.74 23.50
CA LYS A 914 -54.20 -14.93 22.13
C LYS A 914 -54.06 -13.66 21.32
N ALA A 915 -53.50 -13.75 20.12
CA ALA A 915 -53.55 -12.66 19.14
C ALA A 915 -54.30 -13.11 17.88
N THR A 916 -55.15 -12.25 17.35
CA THR A 916 -55.87 -12.45 16.08
C THR A 916 -55.54 -11.30 15.13
N ILE A 917 -55.12 -11.63 13.91
CA ILE A 917 -54.85 -10.68 12.83
C ILE A 917 -55.88 -10.91 11.73
N ASN A 918 -56.71 -9.90 11.48
CA ASN A 918 -57.68 -9.89 10.39
C ASN A 918 -57.19 -8.91 9.34
N VAL A 919 -57.15 -9.35 8.08
CA VAL A 919 -56.72 -8.54 6.94
C VAL A 919 -57.72 -8.73 5.82
N SER A 920 -58.20 -7.64 5.22
CA SER A 920 -59.06 -7.68 4.04
C SER A 920 -58.61 -6.66 3.01
N ALA A 921 -58.53 -7.04 1.73
CA ALA A 921 -58.40 -6.13 0.60
C ALA A 921 -59.74 -6.05 -0.15
N GLN A 922 -60.11 -4.85 -0.63
CA GLN A 922 -61.40 -4.65 -1.29
C GLN A 922 -61.44 -5.27 -2.69
N ASP A 923 -60.43 -5.04 -3.52
CA ASP A 923 -60.35 -5.56 -4.90
C ASP A 923 -59.16 -6.50 -5.14
N GLY A 924 -58.06 -6.31 -4.41
CA GLY A 924 -56.83 -7.08 -4.52
C GLY A 924 -56.82 -8.38 -3.72
N LYS A 925 -55.65 -9.03 -3.73
CA LYS A 925 -55.35 -10.27 -3.00
C LYS A 925 -54.26 -10.02 -1.98
N ILE A 926 -54.29 -10.77 -0.89
CA ILE A 926 -53.35 -10.65 0.22
C ILE A 926 -52.81 -12.03 0.63
N SER A 927 -51.67 -12.03 1.30
CA SER A 927 -51.06 -13.25 1.86
C SER A 927 -49.92 -12.96 2.81
N PHE A 928 -49.68 -13.89 3.74
CA PHE A 928 -48.50 -13.91 4.63
C PHE A 928 -47.33 -14.74 4.05
N ASN A 929 -47.23 -14.85 2.72
CA ASN A 929 -46.15 -15.55 2.03
C ASN A 929 -45.75 -14.80 0.75
N LEU A 930 -44.45 -14.78 0.46
CA LEU A 930 -43.85 -14.20 -0.75
C LEU A 930 -44.32 -14.86 -2.05
N GLN A 931 -44.59 -16.18 -2.05
CA GLN A 931 -45.16 -16.87 -3.22
C GLN A 931 -46.63 -16.50 -3.46
N GLY A 932 -47.24 -15.94 -2.42
CA GLY A 932 -48.52 -15.26 -2.36
C GLY A 932 -49.77 -16.10 -2.56
N GLY A 933 -50.85 -15.56 -2.02
CA GLY A 933 -52.15 -16.21 -1.89
C GLY A 933 -53.21 -15.60 -2.81
N ASN A 934 -54.37 -16.27 -2.87
CA ASN A 934 -55.51 -15.89 -3.70
C ASN A 934 -56.70 -15.35 -2.90
N LEU A 935 -56.48 -14.97 -1.64
CA LEU A 935 -57.56 -14.58 -0.73
C LEU A 935 -57.71 -13.06 -0.69
N SER A 936 -58.96 -12.58 -0.70
CA SER A 936 -59.32 -11.18 -0.43
C SER A 936 -59.39 -10.89 1.06
N GLU A 937 -59.61 -11.91 1.90
CA GLU A 937 -59.68 -11.79 3.36
C GLU A 937 -58.94 -12.95 4.03
N ILE A 938 -58.17 -12.66 5.08
CA ILE A 938 -57.41 -13.62 5.87
C ILE A 938 -57.60 -13.27 7.35
N SER A 939 -57.96 -14.28 8.13
CA SER A 939 -57.94 -14.22 9.60
C SER A 939 -56.98 -15.27 10.13
N MET A 940 -56.03 -14.87 10.97
CA MET A 940 -55.07 -15.76 11.61
C MET A 940 -55.08 -15.56 13.12
N THR A 941 -55.17 -16.66 13.86
CA THR A 941 -55.08 -16.65 15.33
C THR A 941 -53.83 -17.40 15.77
N ILE A 942 -53.06 -16.76 16.65
CA ILE A 942 -51.89 -17.34 17.30
C ILE A 942 -52.19 -17.48 18.80
N ASN A 943 -51.95 -18.67 19.35
CA ASN A 943 -52.08 -18.94 20.77
C ASN A 943 -50.76 -18.68 21.47
N GLN A 944 -50.81 -17.96 22.59
CA GLN A 944 -49.67 -17.55 23.41
C GLN A 944 -48.52 -16.88 22.62
N PRO A 945 -48.81 -15.92 21.71
CA PRO A 945 -47.76 -15.29 20.93
C PRO A 945 -46.92 -14.33 21.76
N THR A 946 -45.66 -14.16 21.37
CA THR A 946 -44.87 -13.00 21.76
C THR A 946 -45.13 -11.82 20.82
N MET A 947 -44.71 -10.62 21.22
CA MET A 947 -44.78 -9.44 20.34
C MET A 947 -43.96 -9.66 19.04
N MET A 948 -42.80 -10.31 19.15
CA MET A 948 -41.97 -10.68 18.00
C MET A 948 -42.73 -11.58 17.01
N ASP A 949 -43.50 -12.57 17.50
CA ASP A 949 -44.27 -13.48 16.63
C ASP A 949 -45.33 -12.73 15.82
N VAL A 950 -46.05 -11.80 16.45
CA VAL A 950 -47.05 -10.97 15.78
C VAL A 950 -46.39 -10.05 14.75
N ASN A 951 -45.30 -9.39 15.11
CA ASN A 951 -44.57 -8.51 14.19
C ASN A 951 -43.92 -9.26 13.03
N ASN A 952 -43.44 -10.49 13.24
CA ASN A 952 -42.91 -11.35 12.18
C ASN A 952 -44.01 -11.70 11.17
N LEU A 953 -45.22 -12.02 11.64
CA LEU A 953 -46.35 -12.29 10.76
C LEU A 953 -46.77 -11.04 9.98
N LEU A 954 -46.90 -9.88 10.64
CA LEU A 954 -47.24 -8.61 9.98
C LEU A 954 -46.23 -8.20 8.91
N ASN A 955 -44.93 -8.34 9.19
CA ASN A 955 -43.85 -8.06 8.22
C ASN A 955 -43.89 -8.99 6.99
N SER A 956 -44.52 -10.16 7.10
CA SER A 956 -44.67 -11.11 5.98
C SER A 956 -45.88 -10.84 5.07
N LEU A 957 -46.69 -9.83 5.38
CA LEU A 957 -47.85 -9.46 4.59
C LEU A 957 -47.44 -8.94 3.20
N VAL A 958 -48.07 -9.49 2.18
CA VAL A 958 -47.87 -9.12 0.77
C VAL A 958 -49.23 -8.84 0.13
N TYR A 959 -49.33 -7.72 -0.57
CA TYR A 959 -50.49 -7.31 -1.35
C TYR A 959 -50.29 -7.55 -2.86
N ARG A 960 -51.32 -7.99 -3.57
CA ARG A 960 -51.32 -8.13 -5.03
C ARG A 960 -52.57 -7.49 -5.63
N PRO A 961 -52.41 -6.50 -6.54
CA PRO A 961 -53.55 -5.89 -7.22
C PRO A 961 -54.23 -6.85 -8.20
N SER A 962 -55.51 -6.61 -8.49
CA SER A 962 -56.28 -7.36 -9.49
C SER A 962 -55.72 -7.20 -10.90
N ASP A 963 -55.95 -8.17 -11.79
CA ASP A 963 -55.45 -8.16 -13.17
C ASP A 963 -55.93 -6.92 -13.96
N HIS A 964 -57.13 -6.43 -13.65
CA HIS A 964 -57.66 -5.19 -14.24
C HIS A 964 -56.86 -3.97 -13.76
N ALA A 965 -56.71 -3.81 -12.43
CA ALA A 965 -56.00 -2.67 -11.85
C ALA A 965 -54.51 -2.63 -12.23
N GLN A 966 -53.88 -3.77 -12.47
CA GLN A 966 -52.51 -3.82 -13.02
C GLN A 966 -52.39 -3.22 -14.42
N LYS A 967 -53.41 -3.35 -15.26
CA LYS A 967 -53.40 -2.81 -16.63
C LYS A 967 -53.81 -1.35 -16.67
N SER A 968 -54.95 -1.00 -16.05
CA SER A 968 -55.54 0.34 -16.14
C SER A 968 -55.03 1.33 -15.08
N GLY A 969 -54.30 0.85 -14.07
CA GLY A 969 -54.12 1.59 -12.82
C GLY A 969 -55.41 1.62 -11.99
N GLY A 970 -55.34 2.16 -10.78
CA GLY A 970 -56.48 2.27 -9.89
C GLY A 970 -56.11 2.54 -8.43
N LYS A 971 -57.12 2.41 -7.56
CA LYS A 971 -56.99 2.46 -6.10
C LYS A 971 -57.66 1.24 -5.49
N ASP A 972 -57.12 0.78 -4.36
CA ASP A 972 -57.68 -0.30 -3.54
C ASP A 972 -57.54 0.07 -2.06
N THR A 973 -58.23 -0.62 -1.16
CA THR A 973 -58.15 -0.40 0.28
C THR A 973 -57.85 -1.71 1.01
N ILE A 974 -56.85 -1.68 1.89
CA ILE A 974 -56.57 -2.78 2.82
C ILE A 974 -56.98 -2.35 4.22
N ASN A 975 -57.85 -3.14 4.86
CA ASN A 975 -58.19 -2.99 6.26
C ASN A 975 -57.45 -4.06 7.06
N LEU A 976 -56.73 -3.64 8.09
CA LEU A 976 -55.98 -4.50 8.99
C LEU A 976 -56.49 -4.28 10.41
N GLU A 977 -56.79 -5.36 11.12
CA GLU A 977 -57.14 -5.33 12.53
C GLU A 977 -56.25 -6.34 13.27
N VAL A 978 -55.66 -5.89 14.37
CA VAL A 978 -54.90 -6.75 15.28
C VAL A 978 -55.56 -6.67 16.66
N THR A 979 -55.99 -7.83 17.15
CA THR A 979 -56.56 -8.00 18.48
C THR A 979 -55.60 -8.84 19.33
N CYS A 980 -55.11 -8.31 20.43
CA CYS A 980 -54.30 -9.00 21.43
C CYS A 980 -55.09 -9.05 22.75
N ASP A 981 -55.54 -10.25 23.13
CA ASP A 981 -56.45 -10.46 24.25
C ASP A 981 -57.70 -9.56 24.16
N ASP A 982 -57.86 -8.59 25.07
CA ASP A 982 -59.01 -7.66 25.11
C ASP A 982 -58.76 -6.33 24.38
N GLN A 983 -57.56 -6.10 23.86
CA GLN A 983 -57.18 -4.86 23.17
C GLN A 983 -57.16 -5.08 21.66
N PHE A 984 -57.73 -4.15 20.90
CA PHE A 984 -57.67 -4.19 19.44
C PHE A 984 -57.22 -2.84 18.86
N THR A 985 -56.66 -2.88 17.66
CA THR A 985 -56.21 -1.72 16.91
C THR A 985 -56.38 -1.98 15.41
N THR A 986 -56.67 -0.93 14.65
CA THR A 986 -57.00 -1.03 13.22
C THR A 986 -56.14 -0.08 12.40
N LEU A 987 -55.81 -0.48 11.18
CA LEU A 987 -55.09 0.33 10.19
C LEU A 987 -55.79 0.17 8.83
N ASN A 988 -56.16 1.30 8.23
CA ASN A 988 -56.69 1.34 6.87
C ASN A 988 -55.63 1.93 5.94
N ILE A 989 -55.30 1.21 4.87
CA ILE A 989 -54.25 1.57 3.91
C ILE A 989 -54.90 1.80 2.55
N GLU A 990 -54.79 3.02 2.03
CA GLU A 990 -55.15 3.33 0.64
C GLU A 990 -54.00 2.90 -0.28
N VAL A 991 -54.26 1.92 -1.15
CA VAL A 991 -53.27 1.41 -2.10
C VAL A 991 -53.45 2.11 -3.45
N ILE A 992 -52.39 2.75 -3.95
CA ILE A 992 -52.33 3.39 -5.26
C ILE A 992 -51.60 2.47 -6.24
N ILE A 993 -52.24 2.14 -7.35
CA ILE A 993 -51.74 1.23 -8.39
C ILE A 993 -51.54 2.04 -9.68
N SER A 994 -50.30 2.14 -10.15
CA SER A 994 -49.99 2.76 -11.44
C SER A 994 -50.17 1.73 -12.57
N GLY A 995 -50.89 2.09 -13.63
CA GLY A 995 -51.13 1.23 -14.79
C GLY A 995 -49.89 1.07 -15.66
N SER A 996 -49.82 -0.02 -16.44
CA SER A 996 -48.68 -0.31 -17.33
C SER A 996 -48.41 0.78 -18.38
N ASP A 997 -49.44 1.55 -18.76
CA ASP A 997 -49.36 2.60 -19.79
C ASP A 997 -48.84 3.96 -19.26
N GLU A 998 -48.85 4.20 -17.95
CA GLU A 998 -48.38 5.47 -17.36
C GLU A 998 -46.85 5.50 -17.15
N LEU A 999 -46.20 4.34 -17.08
CA LEU A 999 -44.78 4.20 -16.74
C LEU A 999 -43.83 4.29 -17.96
N GLY A 1000 -44.38 4.57 -19.14
CA GLY A 1000 -43.64 4.78 -20.40
C GLY A 1000 -43.39 6.25 -20.78
N LYS A 1001 -43.69 7.21 -19.90
CA LYS A 1001 -43.49 8.66 -20.11
C LYS A 1001 -42.43 9.25 -19.20
#